data_AF-A0A4U3LBI7-F1
#
_entry.id   AF-A0A4U3LBI7-F1
#
_cell.length_a   1.000
_cell.length_b   1.000
_cell.length_c   1.000
_cell.angle_alpha   90.00
_cell.angle_beta   90.00
_cell.angle_gamma   90.00
#
_symmetry.space_group_name_H-M   'P 1'
#
loop_
_entity.id
_entity.type
_entity.pdbx_description
1 polymer ?
#
loop_
_entity_poly.entity_id
_entity_poly.type
_entity_poly.pdbx_seq_one_letter_code
_entity_poly.pdbx_strand_id
1 'polypeptide(L)'
;MKLNLNVILLLIVIMWSNCKQAGDTLFTPVPSSQSHITFVNHIEEDTSFNILTYEYLYNGGGVATGDLNGDGLADMVLTGNMVNDKVYLNEGDMRFKDITDAVGFTKRKRWKTGVVMADVNGDGLLDIYVCYSGPGTDAERSNELYINNGAKNGIPTFTESAKAYGLDAPGTYSTTATFFDMDNDGDVDMFLVNHADMFYNPFYNTEKLRATRHPKFGNRLYRNDNGVFKDISEAAHITGSGLNFGLSVATSDINNDGWTDIYVTNDYDERDFLYLNNHDGTFREVLDKAAGHISEFAMGADIADYNNDAKPDVMVLDMLPEDNHRQKLLKGADTYDKYTTRVEHHFHHQQMRNTLQLNNGTDTSGTPIFSEVGQLAGISNTDWSWAPLFADFDNDGWKDLFISNGIFKDITNLDFVKYTSGYSNNFTNEKGDKVEMWQLIQEMPSTKLSNYFYRNNHDLTFSNVSQSWGLNKKAISNGSAYADLDNDGDLDLIISCINDEPTLLKNNTVEKKAGYFLKIKLKGAGKNTQGIGAKVYVTTPHNKQMQEQFITRGFQSSIDPVMHVGLGQDSIIQTIQVEWLSGKKSIVSNIKGNTTITIAEADAMPDTVILPPPSMPLFTDVTATAGIHFTHKSSSFVDFKVSPLLPCQLSKIGPALAKGDANGDRLEDVFVGGGAEQDKILFLQTKGGMFIPASNQPWNMDNKSTTADALFFDADGDGDADLYLVSGGADYYLNAKNYQDKLYENDGKGNYKLAVNALPAETISGACVRAADMNKDGLLDLFVGGKIEPGRFPEAPAGMLLKNKSTKGHIEFVNDSNQKDATLLHPGMVTDAVWIDLNKDGWQDLVVAGMFMPVTVFENHRGVLQNETKAYGLDSTRGWWCRLLAADFDNDGDTDLVVGNMGTNTQFKASAKEPLTVTYADFNGDEVIDPILCYYNGGKSYPYFSRDEILEQIPALQKRFGRYKDYADAQLSDMFSSEQLAKASTASIQTLHSIYISNNGNKQFTIKPLPAYAQISMTNGLVAKDIDNDGKMDIVLAGNFYPMRVQLGPMDASMGLALKGNGSGTFTPLPYAQTGLYIPGDVRNLMEVKTGNSTLLIAAKNNEPVQVIQCNAK
;
A
#
# COMPACT_ATOMS: atom_id res chain seq x y z
N MET A 1 39.51 20.11 57.86
CA MET A 1 38.84 20.15 56.55
C MET A 1 37.34 20.09 56.78
N LYS A 2 36.63 21.22 56.67
CA LYS A 2 35.16 21.23 56.66
C LYS A 2 34.73 20.98 55.22
N LEU A 3 34.23 19.77 54.93
CA LEU A 3 33.61 19.50 53.63
C LEU A 3 32.32 20.34 53.54
N ASN A 4 32.18 21.08 52.44
CA ASN A 4 31.08 22.01 52.21
C ASN A 4 29.76 21.23 52.08
N LEU A 5 28.81 21.51 52.97
CA LEU A 5 27.46 20.93 52.96
C LEU A 5 26.74 21.15 51.60
N ASN A 6 27.08 22.25 50.91
CA ASN A 6 26.57 22.58 49.58
C ASN A 6 27.08 21.64 48.48
N VAL A 7 28.27 21.04 48.62
CA VAL A 7 28.79 20.07 47.63
C VAL A 7 28.11 18.71 47.80
N ILE A 8 27.78 18.33 49.03
CA ILE A 8 27.01 17.11 49.32
C ILE A 8 25.55 17.27 48.84
N LEU A 9 24.93 18.44 49.06
CA LEU A 9 23.59 18.71 48.54
C LEU A 9 23.56 18.74 47.00
N LEU A 10 24.59 19.30 46.34
CA LEU A 10 24.67 19.31 44.88
C LEU A 10 24.88 17.90 44.30
N LEU A 11 25.68 17.05 44.97
CA LEU A 11 25.85 15.64 44.59
C LEU A 11 24.58 14.81 44.82
N ILE A 12 23.78 15.10 45.85
CA ILE A 12 22.49 14.45 46.09
C ILE A 12 21.44 14.90 45.06
N VAL A 13 21.43 16.18 44.67
CA VAL A 13 20.54 16.70 43.61
C VAL A 13 20.92 16.16 42.23
N ILE A 14 22.23 16.00 41.94
CA ILE A 14 22.71 15.37 40.69
C ILE A 14 22.45 13.85 40.67
N MET A 15 22.47 13.18 41.83
CA MET A 15 22.06 11.77 41.93
C MET A 15 20.53 11.58 41.83
N TRP A 16 19.72 12.61 42.09
CA TRP A 16 18.26 12.56 41.94
C TRP A 16 17.77 13.03 40.56
N SER A 17 18.55 13.81 39.81
CA SER A 17 18.15 14.30 38.48
C SER A 17 18.53 13.36 37.32
N ASN A 18 19.16 12.20 37.60
CA ASN A 18 19.58 11.24 36.58
C ASN A 18 18.94 9.85 36.74
N CYS A 19 17.85 9.76 37.50
CA CYS A 19 16.99 8.59 37.56
C CYS A 19 15.67 8.97 36.89
N LYS A 20 15.57 8.86 35.56
CA LYS A 20 14.25 8.75 34.93
C LYS A 20 13.62 7.49 35.51
N GLN A 21 12.53 7.65 36.22
CA GLN A 21 11.83 6.57 36.91
C GLN A 21 11.35 5.57 35.85
N ALA A 22 11.50 4.27 36.09
CA ALA A 22 11.08 3.19 35.20
C ALA A 22 9.54 3.05 35.04
N GLY A 23 8.79 4.16 35.11
CA GLY A 23 7.32 4.22 35.00
C GLY A 23 6.80 5.25 33.99
N ASP A 24 7.66 5.94 33.24
CA ASP A 24 7.22 6.96 32.27
C ASP A 24 6.84 6.37 30.90
N THR A 25 7.46 5.26 30.46
CA THR A 25 7.23 4.62 29.14
C THR A 25 6.17 3.50 29.21
N LEU A 26 5.63 3.07 28.06
CA LEU A 26 4.65 1.98 28.02
C LEU A 26 5.31 0.63 28.34
N PHE A 27 6.46 0.36 27.74
CA PHE A 27 7.25 -0.84 28.00
C PHE A 27 8.50 -0.53 28.84
N THR A 28 8.89 -1.54 29.62
CA THR A 28 10.11 -1.57 30.43
C THR A 28 10.91 -2.83 30.08
N PRO A 29 12.19 -2.71 29.64
CA PRO A 29 13.01 -3.88 29.35
C PRO A 29 13.35 -4.66 30.61
N VAL A 30 13.19 -5.99 30.55
CA VAL A 30 13.52 -6.90 31.65
C VAL A 30 14.88 -7.56 31.38
N PRO A 31 15.92 -7.27 32.17
CA PRO A 31 17.25 -7.83 31.95
C PRO A 31 17.32 -9.32 32.35
N SER A 32 18.25 -10.06 31.76
CA SER A 32 18.50 -11.49 32.09
C SER A 32 18.85 -11.76 33.54
N SER A 33 19.40 -10.77 34.26
CA SER A 33 19.64 -10.85 35.71
C SER A 33 18.36 -10.92 36.54
N GLN A 34 17.22 -10.51 35.97
CA GLN A 34 15.89 -10.59 36.56
C GLN A 34 15.08 -11.72 35.91
N SER A 35 15.05 -11.79 34.58
CA SER A 35 14.23 -12.78 33.87
C SER A 35 14.81 -14.19 33.88
N HIS A 36 16.12 -14.33 34.13
CA HIS A 36 16.87 -15.58 34.04
C HIS A 36 16.93 -16.22 32.64
N ILE A 37 16.51 -15.49 31.60
CA ILE A 37 16.66 -15.87 30.19
C ILE A 37 18.09 -15.52 29.75
N THR A 38 18.88 -16.53 29.37
CA THR A 38 20.33 -16.39 29.01
C THR A 38 20.66 -17.02 27.65
N PHE A 39 19.64 -17.27 26.83
CA PHE A 39 19.80 -17.80 25.48
C PHE A 39 20.54 -16.80 24.57
N VAL A 40 21.41 -17.31 23.69
CA VAL A 40 22.04 -16.51 22.64
C VAL A 40 22.09 -17.36 21.36
N ASN A 41 21.44 -16.89 20.30
CA ASN A 41 21.52 -17.50 18.98
C ASN A 41 22.84 -17.07 18.31
N HIS A 42 23.92 -17.80 18.62
CA HIS A 42 25.24 -17.48 18.11
C HIS A 42 25.42 -18.02 16.68
N ILE A 43 25.82 -17.14 15.76
CA ILE A 43 26.18 -17.48 14.38
C ILE A 43 27.70 -17.41 14.24
N GLU A 44 28.30 -18.54 13.87
CA GLU A 44 29.73 -18.65 13.58
C GLU A 44 29.93 -18.79 12.07
N GLU A 45 30.78 -17.93 11.51
CA GLU A 45 31.08 -17.88 10.07
C GLU A 45 32.50 -18.36 9.80
N ASP A 46 32.70 -19.05 8.68
CA ASP A 46 34.01 -19.41 8.18
C ASP A 46 34.09 -19.32 6.63
N THR A 47 35.25 -19.68 6.08
CA THR A 47 35.50 -19.65 4.63
C THR A 47 34.55 -20.53 3.80
N SER A 48 33.99 -21.58 4.41
CA SER A 48 33.08 -22.55 3.79
C SER A 48 31.61 -22.33 4.13
N PHE A 49 31.31 -21.66 5.24
CA PHE A 49 29.96 -21.35 5.68
C PHE A 49 29.85 -19.87 6.08
N ASN A 50 29.32 -19.09 5.14
CA ASN A 50 29.11 -17.65 5.24
C ASN A 50 27.94 -17.21 4.34
N ILE A 51 27.56 -15.94 4.44
CA ILE A 51 26.38 -15.38 3.78
C ILE A 51 26.38 -15.52 2.25
N LEU A 52 27.55 -15.63 1.60
CA LEU A 52 27.62 -15.85 0.14
C LEU A 52 27.48 -17.32 -0.26
N THR A 53 27.67 -18.24 0.68
CA THR A 53 27.49 -19.69 0.48
C THR A 53 26.13 -20.19 0.97
N TYR A 54 25.51 -19.45 1.88
CA TYR A 54 24.17 -19.71 2.40
C TYR A 54 23.50 -18.38 2.74
N GLU A 55 22.58 -17.94 1.88
CA GLU A 55 21.96 -16.62 1.93
C GLU A 55 21.07 -16.38 3.16
N TYR A 56 20.53 -17.44 3.74
CA TYR A 56 19.63 -17.38 4.90
C TYR A 56 20.35 -17.46 6.25
N LEU A 57 21.68 -17.31 6.24
CA LEU A 57 22.52 -17.37 7.44
C LEU A 57 22.10 -16.34 8.51
N TYR A 58 21.51 -15.22 8.11
CA TYR A 58 21.15 -14.11 9.01
C TYR A 58 19.64 -13.97 9.28
N ASN A 59 18.83 -14.96 8.91
CA ASN A 59 17.37 -14.92 9.13
C ASN A 59 16.97 -15.12 10.60
N GLY A 60 17.87 -15.63 11.43
CA GLY A 60 17.61 -15.86 12.85
C GLY A 60 16.67 -17.04 13.12
N GLY A 61 16.12 -17.08 14.33
CA GLY A 61 15.21 -18.13 14.80
C GLY A 61 13.95 -17.56 15.45
N GLY A 62 12.90 -18.37 15.49
CA GLY A 62 11.59 -18.06 16.04
C GLY A 62 11.44 -18.10 17.56
N VAL A 63 10.28 -17.62 18.03
CA VAL A 63 9.81 -17.66 19.41
C VAL A 63 8.40 -18.23 19.44
N ALA A 64 8.11 -19.15 20.35
CA ALA A 64 6.74 -19.60 20.61
C ALA A 64 6.38 -19.40 22.09
N THR A 65 5.16 -18.94 22.36
CA THR A 65 4.61 -18.78 23.71
C THR A 65 3.33 -19.60 23.92
N GLY A 66 3.11 -20.06 25.15
CA GLY A 66 1.92 -20.81 25.55
C GLY A 66 2.10 -21.59 26.85
N ASP A 67 1.01 -21.93 27.53
CA ASP A 67 1.02 -22.65 28.81
C ASP A 67 1.31 -24.16 28.60
N LEU A 68 2.56 -24.59 28.82
CA LEU A 68 3.01 -25.97 28.55
C LEU A 68 2.71 -26.93 29.71
N ASN A 69 2.53 -26.42 30.93
CA ASN A 69 2.35 -27.23 32.13
C ASN A 69 0.93 -27.17 32.73
N GLY A 70 0.07 -26.29 32.21
CA GLY A 70 -1.32 -26.09 32.62
C GLY A 70 -1.49 -25.24 33.88
N ASP A 71 -0.52 -24.41 34.26
CA ASP A 71 -0.58 -23.57 35.46
C ASP A 71 -1.17 -22.18 35.24
N GLY A 72 -1.47 -21.83 33.99
CA GLY A 72 -2.06 -20.55 33.60
C GLY A 72 -1.06 -19.43 33.34
N LEU A 73 0.24 -19.72 33.33
CA LEU A 73 1.28 -18.80 32.89
C LEU A 73 1.80 -19.22 31.50
N ALA A 74 2.01 -18.25 30.61
CA ALA A 74 2.59 -18.54 29.30
C ALA A 74 4.09 -18.84 29.44
N ASP A 75 4.50 -20.03 29.02
CA ASP A 75 5.89 -20.46 28.89
C ASP A 75 6.47 -20.01 27.53
N MET A 76 7.76 -20.25 27.29
CA MET A 76 8.37 -19.92 26.00
C MET A 76 9.37 -20.94 25.47
N VAL A 77 9.46 -21.03 24.14
CA VAL A 77 10.50 -21.77 23.40
C VAL A 77 11.23 -20.83 22.44
N LEU A 78 12.56 -20.93 22.43
CA LEU A 78 13.46 -20.17 21.56
C LEU A 78 14.28 -21.14 20.72
N THR A 79 14.28 -20.95 19.40
CA THR A 79 15.09 -21.77 18.49
C THR A 79 16.46 -21.15 18.22
N GLY A 80 17.46 -22.02 18.05
CA GLY A 80 18.82 -21.61 17.70
C GLY A 80 19.27 -22.21 16.37
N ASN A 81 19.76 -21.38 15.45
CA ASN A 81 20.20 -21.86 14.14
C ASN A 81 21.40 -22.82 14.25
N MET A 82 22.42 -22.46 15.04
CA MET A 82 23.62 -23.29 15.23
C MET A 82 23.78 -23.81 16.65
N VAL A 83 22.89 -23.41 17.56
CA VAL A 83 22.91 -23.75 18.99
C VAL A 83 21.70 -24.61 19.36
N ASN A 84 21.65 -25.11 20.60
CA ASN A 84 20.48 -25.85 21.08
C ASN A 84 19.32 -24.88 21.34
N ASP A 85 18.10 -25.34 21.10
CA ASP A 85 16.89 -24.62 21.46
C ASP A 85 16.75 -24.57 22.99
N LYS A 86 15.93 -23.64 23.48
CA LYS A 86 15.67 -23.47 24.90
C LYS A 86 14.19 -23.47 25.19
N VAL A 87 13.81 -24.20 26.24
CA VAL A 87 12.46 -24.21 26.81
C VAL A 87 12.54 -23.56 28.18
N TYR A 88 11.75 -22.52 28.38
CA TYR A 88 11.70 -21.74 29.62
C TYR A 88 10.31 -21.84 30.23
N LEU A 89 10.26 -22.34 31.46
CA LEU A 89 9.05 -22.35 32.28
C LEU A 89 8.88 -20.97 32.92
N ASN A 90 7.69 -20.40 32.86
CA ASN A 90 7.36 -19.16 33.54
C ASN A 90 7.12 -19.42 35.04
N GLU A 91 7.80 -18.68 35.91
CA GLU A 91 7.66 -18.78 37.37
C GLU A 91 6.85 -17.59 37.95
N GLY A 92 6.29 -16.73 37.10
CA GLY A 92 5.61 -15.49 37.45
C GLY A 92 6.58 -14.32 37.66
N ASP A 93 6.03 -13.10 37.79
CA ASP A 93 6.79 -11.86 38.01
C ASP A 93 7.92 -11.63 36.98
N MET A 94 7.68 -12.02 35.71
CA MET A 94 8.65 -11.95 34.61
C MET A 94 9.93 -12.77 34.84
N ARG A 95 9.86 -13.87 35.60
CA ARG A 95 10.98 -14.79 35.88
C ARG A 95 10.77 -16.12 35.20
N PHE A 96 11.86 -16.69 34.67
CA PHE A 96 11.80 -17.91 33.89
C PHE A 96 12.87 -18.92 34.30
N LYS A 97 12.52 -20.20 34.23
CA LYS A 97 13.42 -21.31 34.51
C LYS A 97 13.71 -22.09 33.24
N ASP A 98 14.98 -22.20 32.88
CA ASP A 98 15.41 -23.11 31.81
C ASP A 98 15.15 -24.57 32.22
N ILE A 99 14.21 -25.21 31.52
CA ILE A 99 13.83 -26.62 31.74
C ILE A 99 14.26 -27.53 30.59
N THR A 100 15.08 -27.03 29.65
CA THR A 100 15.45 -27.75 28.41
C THR A 100 15.94 -29.18 28.65
N ASP A 101 16.81 -29.37 29.65
CA ASP A 101 17.37 -30.69 29.98
C ASP A 101 16.37 -31.63 30.69
N ALA A 102 15.30 -31.08 31.28
CA ALA A 102 14.30 -31.81 32.04
C ALA A 102 13.10 -32.29 31.20
N VAL A 103 12.86 -31.67 30.04
CA VAL A 103 11.63 -31.88 29.24
C VAL A 103 11.76 -32.89 28.10
N GLY A 104 12.97 -33.36 27.77
CA GLY A 104 13.18 -34.42 26.77
C GLY A 104 13.38 -33.97 25.32
N PHE A 105 13.72 -32.70 25.08
CA PHE A 105 14.09 -32.18 23.76
C PHE A 105 15.34 -32.88 23.18
N THR A 106 15.38 -33.10 21.87
CA THR A 106 16.60 -33.62 21.23
C THR A 106 17.70 -32.55 21.24
N LYS A 107 18.95 -32.96 21.36
CA LYS A 107 20.12 -32.05 21.35
C LYS A 107 20.72 -31.92 19.96
N ARG A 108 19.88 -31.92 18.91
CA ARG A 108 20.33 -31.90 17.52
C ARG A 108 20.86 -30.51 17.16
N LYS A 109 22.17 -30.42 16.94
CA LYS A 109 22.88 -29.19 16.53
C LYS A 109 22.87 -29.01 15.01
N ARG A 110 21.70 -28.68 14.47
CA ARG A 110 21.47 -28.43 13.04
C ARG A 110 20.64 -27.15 12.86
N TRP A 111 20.57 -26.67 11.63
CA TRP A 111 19.95 -25.40 11.26
C TRP A 111 18.44 -25.40 11.49
N LYS A 112 18.02 -24.88 12.64
CA LYS A 112 16.60 -24.72 13.00
C LYS A 112 16.10 -23.33 12.66
N THR A 113 14.81 -23.24 12.36
CA THR A 113 14.15 -22.04 11.84
C THR A 113 12.93 -21.71 12.72
N GLY A 114 11.71 -21.95 12.25
CA GLY A 114 10.48 -21.66 12.96
C GLY A 114 10.10 -22.67 14.03
N VAL A 115 9.35 -22.19 15.02
CA VAL A 115 8.73 -22.98 16.09
C VAL A 115 7.27 -22.60 16.27
N VAL A 116 6.41 -23.58 16.47
CA VAL A 116 4.97 -23.40 16.71
C VAL A 116 4.53 -24.25 17.89
N MET A 117 3.70 -23.69 18.76
CA MET A 117 3.01 -24.40 19.84
C MET A 117 1.54 -24.59 19.52
N ALA A 118 1.09 -25.83 19.32
CA ALA A 118 -0.31 -26.16 19.01
C ALA A 118 -0.72 -27.49 19.64
N ASP A 119 -1.99 -27.69 19.97
CA ASP A 119 -2.52 -29.02 20.34
C ASP A 119 -2.74 -29.87 19.08
N VAL A 120 -1.71 -30.61 18.65
CA VAL A 120 -1.71 -31.32 17.37
C VAL A 120 -2.53 -32.61 17.43
N ASN A 121 -2.62 -33.22 18.61
CA ASN A 121 -3.29 -34.52 18.79
C ASN A 121 -4.72 -34.40 19.37
N GLY A 122 -5.12 -33.20 19.83
CA GLY A 122 -6.42 -32.88 20.39
C GLY A 122 -6.63 -33.32 21.84
N ASP A 123 -5.57 -33.45 22.64
CA ASP A 123 -5.64 -33.89 24.04
C ASP A 123 -5.75 -32.74 25.06
N GLY A 124 -5.70 -31.49 24.57
CA GLY A 124 -5.77 -30.26 25.35
C GLY A 124 -4.42 -29.77 25.89
N LEU A 125 -3.31 -30.39 25.49
CA LEU A 125 -1.96 -29.96 25.83
C LEU A 125 -1.27 -29.38 24.60
N LEU A 126 -0.46 -28.32 24.80
CA LEU A 126 0.34 -27.75 23.72
C LEU A 126 1.53 -28.65 23.38
N ASP A 127 1.61 -29.08 22.13
CA ASP A 127 2.75 -29.73 21.50
C ASP A 127 3.68 -28.70 20.86
N ILE A 128 4.93 -29.07 20.57
CA ILE A 128 5.91 -28.16 19.96
C ILE A 128 6.41 -28.71 18.62
N TYR A 129 6.20 -27.97 17.53
CA TYR A 129 6.72 -28.29 16.21
C TYR A 129 7.93 -27.41 15.87
N VAL A 130 9.05 -28.01 15.46
CA VAL A 130 10.31 -27.32 15.15
C VAL A 130 10.73 -27.61 13.71
N CYS A 131 10.92 -26.55 12.93
CA CYS A 131 11.37 -26.61 11.54
C CYS A 131 12.90 -26.64 11.42
N TYR A 132 13.38 -27.36 10.40
CA TYR A 132 14.78 -27.52 10.08
C TYR A 132 15.04 -27.18 8.60
N SER A 133 16.20 -26.56 8.34
CA SER A 133 16.64 -26.21 6.99
C SER A 133 18.17 -26.24 6.89
N GLY A 134 18.76 -25.42 6.01
CA GLY A 134 20.18 -25.20 5.87
C GLY A 134 20.99 -26.37 5.32
N PRO A 135 22.34 -26.23 5.30
CA PRO A 135 23.23 -27.27 4.80
C PRO A 135 23.17 -28.55 5.64
N GLY A 136 23.16 -29.70 4.97
CA GLY A 136 23.14 -31.00 5.63
C GLY A 136 22.56 -32.12 4.75
N THR A 137 22.39 -33.29 5.36
CA THR A 137 21.69 -34.44 4.79
C THR A 137 20.17 -34.32 4.97
N ASP A 138 19.40 -35.14 4.24
CA ASP A 138 17.93 -35.10 4.34
C ASP A 138 17.41 -35.45 5.74
N ALA A 139 18.10 -36.34 6.47
CA ALA A 139 17.77 -36.67 7.86
C ALA A 139 18.07 -35.52 8.83
N GLU A 140 19.09 -34.71 8.54
CA GLU A 140 19.46 -33.55 9.36
C GLU A 140 18.50 -32.39 9.18
N ARG A 141 17.79 -32.34 8.05
CA ARG A 141 16.72 -31.39 7.74
C ARG A 141 15.31 -31.89 8.10
N SER A 142 15.16 -33.09 8.64
CA SER A 142 13.83 -33.57 9.02
C SER A 142 13.29 -32.78 10.23
N ASN A 143 12.05 -32.31 10.17
CA ASN A 143 11.40 -31.55 11.23
C ASN A 143 11.10 -32.43 12.46
N GLU A 144 10.86 -31.81 13.62
CA GLU A 144 10.53 -32.50 14.88
C GLU A 144 9.17 -32.03 15.41
N LEU A 145 8.42 -32.97 16.00
CA LEU A 145 7.15 -32.75 16.68
C LEU A 145 7.25 -33.37 18.07
N TYR A 146 7.20 -32.52 19.09
CA TYR A 146 7.31 -32.91 20.48
C TYR A 146 5.92 -32.99 21.10
N ILE A 147 5.39 -34.21 21.23
CA ILE A 147 4.08 -34.44 21.85
C ILE A 147 4.18 -34.29 23.37
N ASN A 148 3.34 -33.46 23.96
CA ASN A 148 3.28 -33.19 25.38
C ASN A 148 2.62 -34.34 26.14
N ASN A 149 3.32 -34.91 27.12
CA ASN A 149 2.84 -36.05 27.92
C ASN A 149 2.25 -35.60 29.26
N GLY A 150 2.06 -34.29 29.44
CA GLY A 150 1.63 -33.65 30.67
C GLY A 150 2.77 -33.37 31.65
N ALA A 151 2.47 -32.53 32.63
CA ALA A 151 3.42 -32.10 33.65
C ALA A 151 3.54 -33.09 34.82
N LYS A 152 4.78 -33.30 35.27
CA LYS A 152 5.10 -34.02 36.52
C LYS A 152 5.86 -33.08 37.44
N ASN A 153 5.29 -32.80 38.62
CA ASN A 153 5.80 -31.79 39.55
C ASN A 153 5.98 -30.41 38.89
N GLY A 154 5.03 -30.00 38.04
CA GLY A 154 5.05 -28.71 37.33
C GLY A 154 5.97 -28.64 36.12
N ILE A 155 6.70 -29.71 35.78
CA ILE A 155 7.59 -29.75 34.62
C ILE A 155 6.96 -30.63 33.53
N PRO A 156 6.69 -30.11 32.31
CA PRO A 156 6.17 -30.89 31.19
C PRO A 156 7.21 -31.91 30.69
N THR A 157 6.76 -32.93 29.98
CA THR A 157 7.66 -33.91 29.33
C THR A 157 7.20 -34.18 27.92
N PHE A 158 8.14 -34.29 26.97
CA PHE A 158 7.83 -34.44 25.55
C PHE A 158 8.36 -35.74 24.94
N THR A 159 7.66 -36.20 23.90
CA THR A 159 8.08 -37.33 23.06
C THR A 159 8.17 -36.87 21.61
N GLU A 160 9.37 -36.89 21.03
CA GLU A 160 9.56 -36.64 19.60
C GLU A 160 8.83 -37.70 18.77
N SER A 161 7.93 -37.27 17.89
CA SER A 161 6.99 -38.13 17.17
C SER A 161 6.72 -37.69 15.73
N ALA A 162 7.48 -36.77 15.13
CA ALA A 162 7.18 -36.20 13.81
C ALA A 162 6.95 -37.27 12.74
N LYS A 163 7.85 -38.26 12.68
CA LYS A 163 7.75 -39.37 11.73
C LYS A 163 6.54 -40.27 11.97
N ALA A 164 6.15 -40.46 13.23
CA ALA A 164 4.98 -41.28 13.57
C ALA A 164 3.67 -40.61 13.11
N TYR A 165 3.63 -39.28 13.17
CA TYR A 165 2.52 -38.46 12.68
C TYR A 165 2.61 -38.13 11.19
N GLY A 166 3.74 -38.34 10.51
CA GLY A 166 3.93 -38.00 9.10
C GLY A 166 4.36 -36.55 8.83
N LEU A 167 4.84 -35.85 9.87
CA LEU A 167 5.22 -34.44 9.84
C LEU A 167 6.75 -34.22 9.88
N ASP A 168 7.55 -35.25 9.63
CA ASP A 168 9.03 -35.17 9.64
C ASP A 168 9.62 -34.53 8.37
N ALA A 169 8.84 -34.40 7.30
CA ALA A 169 9.18 -33.69 6.06
C ALA A 169 10.66 -33.88 5.61
N PRO A 170 11.12 -35.12 5.37
CA PRO A 170 12.54 -35.40 5.24
C PRO A 170 13.18 -34.65 4.06
N GLY A 171 14.24 -33.90 4.35
CA GLY A 171 15.05 -33.19 3.38
C GLY A 171 14.49 -31.88 2.84
N THR A 172 13.32 -31.43 3.32
CA THR A 172 12.79 -30.10 2.97
C THR A 172 13.59 -28.99 3.62
N TYR A 173 13.54 -27.79 3.04
CA TYR A 173 14.17 -26.60 3.56
C TYR A 173 13.09 -25.76 4.24
N SER A 174 12.71 -26.16 5.45
CA SER A 174 11.51 -25.64 6.11
C SER A 174 11.77 -24.35 6.86
N THR A 175 10.92 -23.35 6.64
CA THR A 175 11.00 -22.05 7.31
C THR A 175 10.09 -22.01 8.54
N THR A 176 8.81 -22.30 8.38
CA THR A 176 7.80 -22.26 9.44
C THR A 176 6.58 -23.09 9.07
N ALA A 177 5.64 -23.29 9.99
CA ALA A 177 4.37 -23.97 9.75
C ALA A 177 3.18 -23.22 10.39
N THR A 178 1.97 -23.55 9.98
CA THR A 178 0.73 -23.17 10.68
C THR A 178 -0.19 -24.39 10.81
N PHE A 179 -0.85 -24.50 11.95
CA PHE A 179 -1.88 -25.52 12.21
C PHE A 179 -3.25 -24.87 12.20
N PHE A 180 -4.19 -25.43 11.44
CA PHE A 180 -5.55 -24.93 11.26
C PHE A 180 -6.43 -26.06 10.75
N ASP A 181 -7.74 -25.96 10.95
CA ASP A 181 -8.72 -26.93 10.42
C ASP A 181 -9.12 -26.46 9.01
N MET A 182 -8.67 -27.17 7.97
CA MET A 182 -8.84 -26.76 6.58
C MET A 182 -10.20 -27.19 6.01
N ASP A 183 -10.77 -28.27 6.54
CA ASP A 183 -12.00 -28.89 6.03
C ASP A 183 -13.19 -28.87 7.00
N ASN A 184 -13.03 -28.13 8.10
CA ASN A 184 -14.00 -27.93 9.18
C ASN A 184 -14.47 -29.26 9.80
N ASP A 185 -13.61 -30.28 9.83
CA ASP A 185 -13.93 -31.61 10.35
C ASP A 185 -13.68 -31.76 11.86
N GLY A 186 -13.08 -30.75 12.48
CA GLY A 186 -12.86 -30.65 13.92
C GLY A 186 -11.52 -31.21 14.39
N ASP A 187 -10.59 -31.54 13.49
CA ASP A 187 -9.18 -31.73 13.80
C ASP A 187 -8.28 -30.75 13.01
N VAL A 188 -7.04 -30.54 13.47
CA VAL A 188 -6.14 -29.54 12.85
C VAL A 188 -5.25 -30.20 11.80
N ASP A 189 -5.22 -29.60 10.63
CA ASP A 189 -4.30 -29.82 9.53
C ASP A 189 -3.05 -28.94 9.67
N MET A 190 -2.13 -29.03 8.71
CA MET A 190 -0.88 -28.27 8.76
C MET A 190 -0.41 -27.80 7.39
N PHE A 191 -0.03 -26.53 7.29
CA PHE A 191 0.67 -25.97 6.13
C PHE A 191 2.13 -25.67 6.48
N LEU A 192 3.07 -26.16 5.67
CA LEU A 192 4.51 -26.04 5.84
C LEU A 192 5.11 -25.16 4.73
N VAL A 193 5.74 -24.07 5.14
CA VAL A 193 6.48 -23.17 4.26
C VAL A 193 7.90 -23.68 4.08
N ASN A 194 8.35 -23.73 2.83
CA ASN A 194 9.72 -24.10 2.47
C ASN A 194 10.38 -23.00 1.63
N HIS A 195 11.70 -23.03 1.53
CA HIS A 195 12.46 -22.13 0.67
C HIS A 195 13.44 -22.88 -0.23
N ALA A 196 13.85 -22.27 -1.34
CA ALA A 196 14.88 -22.78 -2.22
C ALA A 196 16.28 -22.49 -1.65
N ASP A 197 17.27 -23.28 -2.07
CA ASP A 197 18.69 -23.05 -1.76
C ASP A 197 19.51 -22.69 -3.01
N MET A 198 18.82 -22.39 -4.10
CA MET A 198 19.42 -22.07 -5.39
C MET A 198 18.56 -21.11 -6.19
N PHE A 199 19.22 -20.26 -6.97
CA PHE A 199 18.58 -19.32 -7.88
C PHE A 199 18.43 -19.89 -9.27
N TYR A 200 17.30 -19.57 -9.90
CA TYR A 200 17.08 -19.79 -11.33
C TYR A 200 17.08 -18.44 -12.04
N ASN A 201 17.43 -18.42 -13.32
CA ASN A 201 17.23 -17.21 -14.11
C ASN A 201 15.72 -16.99 -14.29
N PRO A 202 15.16 -15.86 -13.83
CA PRO A 202 13.72 -15.64 -13.83
C PRO A 202 13.10 -15.52 -15.24
N PHE A 203 13.90 -15.47 -16.30
CA PHE A 203 13.45 -15.31 -17.69
C PHE A 203 13.67 -16.56 -18.56
N TYR A 204 14.15 -17.67 -18.00
CA TYR A 204 14.40 -18.89 -18.76
C TYR A 204 13.56 -20.07 -18.26
N ASN A 205 12.66 -20.57 -19.11
CA ASN A 205 11.73 -21.67 -18.80
C ASN A 205 10.85 -21.46 -17.55
N THR A 206 10.58 -20.21 -17.20
CA THR A 206 9.88 -19.81 -15.98
C THR A 206 8.51 -20.45 -15.83
N GLU A 207 7.68 -20.41 -16.88
CA GLU A 207 6.35 -21.06 -16.88
C GLU A 207 6.45 -22.55 -16.53
N LYS A 208 7.41 -23.26 -17.14
CA LYS A 208 7.64 -24.68 -16.87
C LYS A 208 8.09 -24.91 -15.43
N LEU A 209 8.99 -24.07 -14.93
CA LEU A 209 9.51 -24.19 -13.57
C LEU A 209 8.42 -23.95 -12.53
N ARG A 210 7.58 -22.91 -12.71
CA ARG A 210 6.42 -22.61 -11.85
C ARG A 210 5.40 -23.73 -11.85
N ALA A 211 5.17 -24.36 -13.01
CA ALA A 211 4.26 -25.51 -13.15
C ALA A 211 4.84 -26.85 -12.62
N THR A 212 6.13 -26.90 -12.25
CA THR A 212 6.79 -28.15 -11.82
C THR A 212 7.07 -28.14 -10.33
N ARG A 213 6.46 -29.07 -9.59
CA ARG A 213 6.69 -29.22 -8.15
C ARG A 213 8.11 -29.68 -7.84
N HIS A 214 8.79 -28.99 -6.94
CA HIS A 214 10.08 -29.37 -6.39
C HIS A 214 9.91 -30.15 -5.09
N PRO A 215 10.51 -31.35 -4.94
CA PRO A 215 10.27 -32.22 -3.79
C PRO A 215 10.77 -31.64 -2.46
N LYS A 216 11.74 -30.71 -2.48
CA LYS A 216 12.36 -30.15 -1.26
C LYS A 216 12.01 -28.69 -0.97
N PHE A 217 11.59 -27.94 -1.99
CA PHE A 217 11.42 -26.48 -1.90
C PHE A 217 9.96 -26.06 -1.95
N GLY A 218 9.06 -26.89 -2.50
CA GLY A 218 7.66 -26.54 -2.59
C GLY A 218 6.97 -26.51 -1.22
N ASN A 219 6.10 -25.52 -0.98
CA ASN A 219 5.22 -25.47 0.19
C ASN A 219 4.32 -26.70 0.25
N ARG A 220 4.00 -27.18 1.46
CA ARG A 220 3.23 -28.42 1.64
C ARG A 220 1.99 -28.21 2.47
N LEU A 221 0.87 -28.81 2.07
CA LEU A 221 -0.35 -28.92 2.86
C LEU A 221 -0.54 -30.38 3.27
N TYR A 222 -0.71 -30.60 4.57
CA TYR A 222 -0.91 -31.90 5.17
C TYR A 222 -2.31 -31.98 5.77
N ARG A 223 -3.11 -32.93 5.28
CA ARG A 223 -4.40 -33.24 5.91
C ARG A 223 -4.20 -34.24 7.05
N ASN A 224 -4.85 -34.01 8.16
CA ASN A 224 -4.83 -34.88 9.32
C ASN A 224 -5.92 -35.96 9.24
N ASP A 225 -5.53 -37.20 8.96
CA ASP A 225 -6.47 -38.32 8.96
C ASP A 225 -6.38 -39.08 10.30
N ASN A 226 -6.97 -38.52 11.35
CA ASN A 226 -6.99 -39.11 12.71
C ASN A 226 -5.60 -39.28 13.37
N GLY A 227 -4.81 -38.22 13.41
CA GLY A 227 -3.45 -38.21 13.96
C GLY A 227 -2.39 -38.75 12.99
N VAL A 228 -2.73 -38.92 11.71
CA VAL A 228 -1.80 -39.29 10.64
C VAL A 228 -1.90 -38.27 9.52
N PHE A 229 -0.87 -37.43 9.40
CA PHE A 229 -0.80 -36.35 8.43
C PHE A 229 -0.33 -36.85 7.08
N LYS A 230 -1.03 -36.45 6.02
CA LYS A 230 -0.72 -36.81 4.63
C LYS A 230 -0.54 -35.57 3.78
N ASP A 231 0.58 -35.49 3.08
CA ASP A 231 0.81 -34.45 2.08
C ASP A 231 -0.20 -34.59 0.93
N ILE A 232 -1.09 -33.62 0.82
CA ILE A 232 -2.13 -33.54 -0.22
C ILE A 232 -1.89 -32.37 -1.17
N SER A 233 -0.71 -31.73 -1.11
CA SER A 233 -0.46 -30.45 -1.78
C SER A 233 -0.80 -30.43 -3.27
N GLU A 234 -0.46 -31.51 -3.99
CA GLU A 234 -0.76 -31.62 -5.42
C GLU A 234 -2.27 -31.77 -5.68
N ALA A 235 -2.96 -32.57 -4.86
CA ALA A 235 -4.42 -32.74 -4.95
C ALA A 235 -5.18 -31.48 -4.53
N ALA A 236 -4.61 -30.68 -3.61
CA ALA A 236 -5.18 -29.43 -3.12
C ALA A 236 -4.79 -28.19 -3.96
N HIS A 237 -4.00 -28.38 -5.02
CA HIS A 237 -3.51 -27.33 -5.92
C HIS A 237 -2.58 -26.28 -5.27
N ILE A 238 -1.80 -26.68 -4.28
CA ILE A 238 -0.79 -25.81 -3.65
C ILE A 238 0.46 -25.72 -4.53
N THR A 239 0.87 -24.49 -4.86
CA THR A 239 2.09 -24.23 -5.63
C THR A 239 3.31 -24.75 -4.86
N GLY A 240 4.23 -25.38 -5.56
CA GLY A 240 5.45 -25.91 -4.94
C GLY A 240 6.64 -25.89 -5.87
N SER A 241 6.82 -24.81 -6.63
CA SER A 241 7.87 -24.69 -7.64
C SER A 241 9.28 -24.67 -7.03
N GLY A 242 10.30 -24.80 -7.88
CA GLY A 242 11.70 -24.60 -7.48
C GLY A 242 12.06 -23.13 -7.23
N LEU A 243 11.17 -22.17 -7.52
CA LEU A 243 11.35 -20.73 -7.30
C LEU A 243 10.84 -20.28 -5.92
N ASN A 244 10.30 -21.20 -5.13
CA ASN A 244 9.67 -20.89 -3.85
C ASN A 244 10.73 -20.48 -2.82
N PHE A 245 10.77 -19.21 -2.43
CA PHE A 245 11.64 -18.68 -1.38
C PHE A 245 10.77 -18.25 -0.19
N GLY A 246 9.98 -19.20 0.31
CA GLY A 246 8.93 -18.93 1.29
C GLY A 246 9.47 -18.57 2.67
N LEU A 247 9.02 -17.44 3.24
CA LEU A 247 9.52 -16.93 4.52
C LEU A 247 8.50 -16.96 5.67
N SER A 248 7.22 -16.77 5.38
CA SER A 248 6.15 -16.79 6.38
C SER A 248 4.82 -17.29 5.81
N VAL A 249 3.89 -17.62 6.71
CA VAL A 249 2.50 -17.96 6.42
C VAL A 249 1.59 -17.35 7.48
N ALA A 250 0.44 -16.83 7.04
CA ALA A 250 -0.66 -16.42 7.88
C ALA A 250 -1.97 -17.05 7.37
N THR A 251 -2.85 -17.41 8.30
CA THR A 251 -4.17 -17.99 7.99
C THR A 251 -5.27 -17.13 8.56
N SER A 252 -6.39 -17.03 7.84
CA SER A 252 -7.54 -16.19 8.17
C SER A 252 -8.73 -16.56 7.28
N ASP A 253 -9.97 -16.31 7.71
CA ASP A 253 -11.15 -16.36 6.83
C ASP A 253 -11.25 -15.00 6.09
N ILE A 254 -10.37 -14.80 5.11
CA ILE A 254 -10.09 -13.49 4.48
C ILE A 254 -11.30 -12.99 3.70
N ASN A 255 -12.05 -13.91 3.10
CA ASN A 255 -13.24 -13.60 2.31
C ASN A 255 -14.56 -13.67 3.13
N ASN A 256 -14.48 -13.97 4.43
CA ASN A 256 -15.60 -14.12 5.37
C ASN A 256 -16.65 -15.17 4.95
N ASP A 257 -16.21 -16.29 4.36
CA ASP A 257 -17.08 -17.40 3.96
C ASP A 257 -17.15 -18.55 4.98
N GLY A 258 -16.36 -18.46 6.06
CA GLY A 258 -16.31 -19.44 7.15
C GLY A 258 -15.30 -20.56 6.94
N TRP A 259 -14.44 -20.46 5.92
CA TRP A 259 -13.35 -21.40 5.68
C TRP A 259 -12.00 -20.69 5.74
N THR A 260 -11.01 -21.40 6.27
CA THR A 260 -9.67 -20.82 6.46
C THR A 260 -8.92 -20.73 5.13
N ASP A 261 -8.45 -19.52 4.80
CA ASP A 261 -7.58 -19.19 3.67
C ASP A 261 -6.11 -19.09 4.11
N ILE A 262 -5.19 -19.06 3.14
CA ILE A 262 -3.75 -19.09 3.39
C ILE A 262 -3.04 -17.98 2.59
N TYR A 263 -2.29 -17.12 3.29
CA TYR A 263 -1.35 -16.17 2.67
C TYR A 263 0.09 -16.61 2.93
N VAL A 264 0.92 -16.69 1.89
CA VAL A 264 2.33 -17.12 1.96
C VAL A 264 3.23 -16.06 1.33
N THR A 265 4.28 -15.65 2.05
CA THR A 265 5.27 -14.69 1.56
C THR A 265 6.41 -15.38 0.81
N ASN A 266 6.92 -14.76 -0.25
CA ASN A 266 8.12 -15.19 -0.96
C ASN A 266 9.14 -14.07 -1.12
N ASP A 267 10.41 -14.42 -0.95
CA ASP A 267 11.53 -13.52 -1.23
C ASP A 267 11.94 -13.56 -2.73
N TYR A 268 12.64 -12.51 -3.17
CA TYR A 268 13.26 -12.35 -4.47
C TYR A 268 12.36 -12.17 -5.71
N ASP A 269 12.20 -13.21 -6.54
CA ASP A 269 11.58 -13.11 -7.87
C ASP A 269 10.15 -13.67 -7.87
N GLU A 270 9.89 -14.76 -7.13
CA GLU A 270 8.57 -15.37 -7.08
C GLU A 270 7.62 -14.50 -6.25
N ARG A 271 6.37 -14.42 -6.69
CA ARG A 271 5.35 -13.65 -5.98
C ARG A 271 4.88 -14.37 -4.71
N ASP A 272 4.31 -13.61 -3.80
CA ASP A 272 3.49 -14.16 -2.71
C ASP A 272 2.34 -15.02 -3.27
N PHE A 273 1.67 -15.78 -2.40
CA PHE A 273 0.48 -16.55 -2.75
C PHE A 273 -0.67 -16.28 -1.79
N LEU A 274 -1.86 -16.07 -2.34
CA LEU A 274 -3.12 -16.04 -1.58
C LEU A 274 -4.01 -17.18 -2.08
N TYR A 275 -4.14 -18.21 -1.25
CA TYR A 275 -4.96 -19.39 -1.52
C TYR A 275 -6.30 -19.26 -0.80
N LEU A 276 -7.39 -19.18 -1.57
CA LEU A 276 -8.72 -19.31 -0.97
C LEU A 276 -9.20 -20.75 -1.01
N ASN A 277 -9.88 -21.15 0.06
CA ASN A 277 -10.43 -22.48 0.22
C ASN A 277 -11.69 -22.66 -0.64
N ASN A 278 -11.76 -23.73 -1.45
CA ASN A 278 -12.92 -24.01 -2.31
C ASN A 278 -14.02 -24.85 -1.61
N HIS A 279 -13.85 -25.16 -0.33
CA HIS A 279 -14.78 -25.95 0.51
C HIS A 279 -14.89 -27.43 0.10
N ASP A 280 -13.95 -27.91 -0.71
CA ASP A 280 -13.92 -29.28 -1.24
C ASP A 280 -12.56 -29.99 -1.03
N GLY A 281 -11.71 -29.42 -0.16
CA GLY A 281 -10.35 -29.88 0.09
C GLY A 281 -9.33 -29.40 -0.94
N THR A 282 -9.72 -28.50 -1.85
CA THR A 282 -8.81 -27.82 -2.79
C THR A 282 -8.75 -26.32 -2.54
N PHE A 283 -7.70 -25.68 -3.04
CA PHE A 283 -7.50 -24.25 -2.98
C PHE A 283 -7.39 -23.63 -4.38
N ARG A 284 -7.69 -22.34 -4.49
CA ARG A 284 -7.40 -21.53 -5.68
C ARG A 284 -6.50 -20.35 -5.31
N GLU A 285 -5.44 -20.15 -6.10
CA GLU A 285 -4.54 -19.01 -5.95
C GLU A 285 -5.12 -17.78 -6.66
N VAL A 286 -5.21 -16.64 -5.97
CA VAL A 286 -5.90 -15.43 -6.46
C VAL A 286 -5.21 -14.10 -6.15
N LEU A 287 -3.95 -14.09 -5.73
CA LEU A 287 -3.27 -12.88 -5.30
C LEU A 287 -3.28 -11.77 -6.38
N ASP A 288 -3.04 -12.15 -7.63
CA ASP A 288 -3.00 -11.21 -8.77
C ASP A 288 -4.36 -10.59 -9.12
N LYS A 289 -5.46 -11.19 -8.64
CA LYS A 289 -6.81 -10.64 -8.75
C LYS A 289 -7.20 -9.84 -7.51
N ALA A 290 -6.63 -10.17 -6.35
CA ALA A 290 -7.02 -9.61 -5.07
C ALA A 290 -6.27 -8.30 -4.75
N ALA A 291 -4.98 -8.22 -5.08
CA ALA A 291 -4.11 -7.09 -4.76
C ALA A 291 -3.50 -6.46 -6.01
N GLY A 292 -3.47 -5.13 -6.08
CA GLY A 292 -2.87 -4.39 -7.21
C GLY A 292 -1.36 -4.58 -7.32
N HIS A 293 -0.66 -4.41 -6.20
CA HIS A 293 0.77 -4.70 -6.06
C HIS A 293 1.11 -5.22 -4.66
N ILE A 294 2.29 -5.82 -4.52
CA ILE A 294 2.78 -6.50 -3.31
C ILE A 294 4.25 -6.13 -3.01
N SER A 295 4.75 -6.54 -1.85
CA SER A 295 6.18 -6.46 -1.50
C SER A 295 7.05 -7.27 -2.49
N GLU A 296 8.30 -6.85 -2.73
CA GLU A 296 9.25 -7.57 -3.60
C GLU A 296 10.10 -8.57 -2.82
N PHE A 297 10.47 -8.23 -1.60
CA PHE A 297 11.27 -9.07 -0.74
C PHE A 297 10.43 -9.42 0.48
N ALA A 298 9.36 -10.19 0.28
CA ALA A 298 8.37 -10.40 1.32
C ALA A 298 8.93 -11.31 2.43
N MET A 299 9.01 -10.77 3.65
CA MET A 299 9.52 -11.48 4.84
C MET A 299 8.38 -12.03 5.70
N GLY A 300 8.10 -11.44 6.86
CA GLY A 300 6.98 -11.85 7.71
C GLY A 300 5.65 -11.23 7.30
N ALA A 301 4.58 -11.88 7.73
CA ALA A 301 3.22 -11.44 7.51
C ALA A 301 2.34 -11.64 8.76
N ASP A 302 1.34 -10.79 8.92
CA ASP A 302 0.29 -10.94 9.94
C ASP A 302 -1.05 -10.46 9.36
N ILE A 303 -2.15 -11.03 9.86
CA ILE A 303 -3.51 -10.73 9.41
C ILE A 303 -4.37 -10.35 10.60
N ALA A 304 -5.00 -9.18 10.53
CA ALA A 304 -5.90 -8.66 11.56
C ALA A 304 -6.87 -7.62 10.98
N ASP A 305 -8.04 -7.49 11.59
CA ASP A 305 -8.95 -6.35 11.40
C ASP A 305 -8.40 -5.14 12.17
N TYR A 306 -7.51 -4.37 11.54
CA TYR A 306 -6.80 -3.27 12.22
C TYR A 306 -7.66 -2.01 12.33
N ASN A 307 -8.68 -1.87 11.46
CA ASN A 307 -9.55 -0.69 11.41
C ASN A 307 -10.92 -0.92 12.07
N ASN A 308 -11.14 -2.10 12.68
CA ASN A 308 -12.36 -2.51 13.36
C ASN A 308 -13.61 -2.52 12.44
N ASP A 309 -13.44 -2.84 11.16
CA ASP A 309 -14.54 -2.96 10.19
C ASP A 309 -15.04 -4.40 9.98
N ALA A 310 -14.47 -5.35 10.73
CA ALA A 310 -14.73 -6.79 10.69
C ALA A 310 -14.28 -7.49 9.40
N LYS A 311 -13.33 -6.91 8.65
CA LYS A 311 -12.66 -7.59 7.54
C LYS A 311 -11.16 -7.74 7.87
N PRO A 312 -10.58 -8.94 7.73
CA PRO A 312 -9.15 -9.12 7.97
C PRO A 312 -8.30 -8.41 6.91
N ASP A 313 -7.34 -7.61 7.36
CA ASP A 313 -6.34 -6.90 6.54
C ASP A 313 -4.99 -7.61 6.59
N VAL A 314 -4.20 -7.53 5.51
CA VAL A 314 -2.93 -8.28 5.39
C VAL A 314 -1.74 -7.33 5.45
N MET A 315 -0.85 -7.51 6.43
CA MET A 315 0.42 -6.79 6.52
C MET A 315 1.59 -7.69 6.09
N VAL A 316 2.45 -7.17 5.22
CA VAL A 316 3.65 -7.87 4.73
C VAL A 316 4.87 -6.97 4.83
N LEU A 317 5.95 -7.48 5.40
CA LEU A 317 7.21 -6.76 5.58
C LEU A 317 8.18 -6.96 4.42
N ASP A 318 9.02 -5.95 4.19
CA ASP A 318 10.10 -5.85 3.21
C ASP A 318 11.29 -5.13 3.87
N MET A 319 12.29 -4.72 3.09
CA MET A 319 13.59 -4.22 3.55
C MET A 319 13.90 -2.75 3.19
N LEU A 320 12.89 -1.91 2.95
CA LEU A 320 13.10 -0.49 2.62
C LEU A 320 13.44 0.36 3.86
N PRO A 321 14.65 0.99 3.94
CA PRO A 321 15.02 1.83 5.08
C PRO A 321 14.15 3.08 5.24
N GLU A 322 14.01 3.56 6.48
CA GLU A 322 13.30 4.80 6.80
C GLU A 322 14.11 6.05 6.39
N ASP A 323 15.42 6.05 6.65
CA ASP A 323 16.27 7.21 6.44
C ASP A 323 16.86 7.29 5.02
N ASN A 324 17.09 8.53 4.55
CA ASN A 324 17.64 8.78 3.22
C ASN A 324 19.03 8.15 3.02
N HIS A 325 19.91 8.23 4.01
CA HIS A 325 21.28 7.75 3.89
C HIS A 325 21.32 6.25 3.55
N ARG A 326 20.58 5.44 4.31
CA ARG A 326 20.49 3.99 4.07
C ARG A 326 19.74 3.67 2.77
N GLN A 327 18.67 4.39 2.43
CA GLN A 327 18.00 4.19 1.13
C GLN A 327 18.98 4.38 -0.05
N LYS A 328 19.84 5.41 -0.02
CA LYS A 328 20.85 5.65 -1.07
C LYS A 328 21.96 4.62 -1.11
N LEU A 329 22.19 3.89 -0.03
CA LEU A 329 23.20 2.85 0.07
C LEU A 329 22.69 1.45 -0.31
N LEU A 330 21.39 1.18 -0.14
CA LEU A 330 20.84 -0.18 -0.18
C LEU A 330 19.83 -0.44 -1.32
N LYS A 331 19.08 0.58 -1.79
CA LYS A 331 17.94 0.38 -2.73
C LYS A 331 18.35 0.24 -4.20
N GLY A 332 19.36 1.00 -4.63
CA GLY A 332 19.83 1.02 -6.03
C GLY A 332 19.08 2.01 -6.93
N ALA A 333 19.33 1.92 -8.24
CA ALA A 333 18.68 2.71 -9.28
C ALA A 333 17.33 2.11 -9.71
N ASP A 334 16.49 2.89 -10.39
CA ASP A 334 15.26 2.37 -10.99
C ASP A 334 15.56 1.37 -12.12
N THR A 335 14.76 0.32 -12.24
CA THR A 335 15.01 -0.78 -13.20
C THR A 335 13.79 -1.07 -14.06
N TYR A 336 13.28 -0.05 -14.78
CA TYR A 336 12.10 -0.13 -15.64
C TYR A 336 12.03 -1.39 -16.52
N ASP A 337 13.06 -1.66 -17.34
CA ASP A 337 13.04 -2.80 -18.27
C ASP A 337 12.99 -4.15 -17.51
N LYS A 338 13.70 -4.27 -16.38
CA LYS A 338 13.67 -5.50 -15.53
C LYS A 338 12.28 -5.71 -14.93
N TYR A 339 11.69 -4.65 -14.39
CA TYR A 339 10.35 -4.67 -13.81
C TYR A 339 9.29 -5.04 -14.84
N THR A 340 9.25 -4.35 -15.99
CA THR A 340 8.29 -4.63 -17.06
C THR A 340 8.41 -6.08 -17.54
N THR A 341 9.64 -6.57 -17.73
CA THR A 341 9.87 -7.96 -18.14
C THR A 341 9.34 -8.96 -17.09
N ARG A 342 9.52 -8.70 -15.78
CA ARG A 342 8.97 -9.56 -14.72
C ARG A 342 7.43 -9.60 -14.73
N VAL A 343 6.78 -8.44 -14.90
CA VAL A 343 5.32 -8.35 -15.02
C VAL A 343 4.83 -9.15 -16.24
N GLU A 344 5.50 -9.02 -17.38
CA GLU A 344 5.20 -9.79 -18.60
C GLU A 344 5.36 -11.31 -18.41
N HIS A 345 6.19 -11.76 -17.47
CA HIS A 345 6.38 -13.15 -17.09
C HIS A 345 5.53 -13.61 -15.88
N HIS A 346 4.46 -12.88 -15.55
CA HIS A 346 3.47 -13.23 -14.52
C HIS A 346 4.00 -13.28 -13.08
N PHE A 347 5.03 -12.48 -12.77
CA PHE A 347 5.53 -12.28 -11.40
C PHE A 347 4.78 -11.19 -10.63
N HIS A 348 3.72 -10.63 -11.20
CA HIS A 348 2.93 -9.53 -10.62
C HIS A 348 3.72 -8.23 -10.41
N HIS A 349 3.03 -7.20 -9.92
CA HIS A 349 3.65 -5.92 -9.56
C HIS A 349 4.24 -6.01 -8.15
N GLN A 350 5.58 -5.99 -8.07
CA GLN A 350 6.33 -6.12 -6.82
C GLN A 350 7.13 -4.85 -6.52
N GLN A 351 7.19 -4.45 -5.25
CA GLN A 351 7.81 -3.20 -4.79
C GLN A 351 8.63 -3.42 -3.51
N MET A 352 9.90 -2.98 -3.49
CA MET A 352 10.74 -3.00 -2.27
C MET A 352 10.23 -2.00 -1.21
N ARG A 353 9.21 -2.40 -0.44
CA ARG A 353 8.62 -1.70 0.70
C ARG A 353 7.59 -2.59 1.40
N ASN A 354 7.29 -2.33 2.67
CA ASN A 354 6.18 -3.03 3.32
C ASN A 354 4.85 -2.66 2.66
N THR A 355 3.91 -3.60 2.60
CA THR A 355 2.55 -3.37 2.12
C THR A 355 1.52 -3.68 3.20
N LEU A 356 0.46 -2.86 3.26
CA LEU A 356 -0.73 -3.11 4.08
C LEU A 356 -1.95 -3.17 3.16
N GLN A 357 -2.50 -4.37 2.96
CA GLN A 357 -3.63 -4.63 2.09
C GLN A 357 -4.94 -4.47 2.90
N LEU A 358 -5.60 -3.32 2.74
CA LEU A 358 -6.89 -3.00 3.35
C LEU A 358 -8.01 -3.74 2.63
N ASN A 359 -8.80 -4.53 3.36
CA ASN A 359 -9.85 -5.39 2.81
C ASN A 359 -11.18 -4.64 2.65
N ASN A 360 -11.65 -4.51 1.41
CA ASN A 360 -12.89 -3.81 1.11
C ASN A 360 -14.10 -4.75 0.93
N GLY A 361 -13.92 -6.05 1.16
CA GLY A 361 -14.91 -7.09 0.88
C GLY A 361 -14.51 -7.92 -0.34
N THR A 362 -15.48 -8.58 -0.96
CA THR A 362 -15.24 -9.56 -2.02
C THR A 362 -16.01 -9.25 -3.28
N ASP A 363 -15.44 -9.60 -4.43
CA ASP A 363 -16.17 -9.59 -5.69
C ASP A 363 -17.22 -10.73 -5.73
N THR A 364 -17.97 -10.81 -6.83
CA THR A 364 -19.01 -11.85 -7.00
C THR A 364 -18.50 -13.29 -7.01
N SER A 365 -17.19 -13.51 -7.14
CA SER A 365 -16.55 -14.83 -7.09
C SER A 365 -16.03 -15.19 -5.70
N GLY A 366 -16.19 -14.30 -4.72
CA GLY A 366 -15.61 -14.45 -3.38
C GLY A 366 -14.10 -14.13 -3.35
N THR A 367 -13.56 -13.44 -4.35
CA THR A 367 -12.17 -12.96 -4.33
C THR A 367 -12.09 -11.65 -3.55
N PRO A 368 -11.21 -11.51 -2.54
CA PRO A 368 -11.03 -10.27 -1.80
C PRO A 368 -10.65 -9.11 -2.72
N ILE A 369 -11.06 -7.90 -2.35
CA ILE A 369 -10.71 -6.67 -3.05
C ILE A 369 -9.85 -5.81 -2.11
N PHE A 370 -8.55 -5.80 -2.33
CA PHE A 370 -7.62 -5.06 -1.49
C PHE A 370 -7.27 -3.67 -2.04
N SER A 371 -7.06 -2.73 -1.12
CA SER A 371 -6.38 -1.46 -1.35
C SER A 371 -5.04 -1.48 -0.62
N GLU A 372 -3.92 -1.35 -1.33
CA GLU A 372 -2.61 -1.21 -0.66
C GLU A 372 -2.51 0.20 -0.05
N VAL A 373 -2.30 0.33 1.26
CA VAL A 373 -2.32 1.61 2.00
C VAL A 373 -1.09 1.82 2.89
N GLY A 374 -0.03 1.02 2.77
CA GLY A 374 1.13 1.06 3.67
C GLY A 374 1.87 2.40 3.70
N GLN A 375 1.83 3.16 2.60
CA GLN A 375 2.44 4.50 2.54
C GLN A 375 1.56 5.56 3.21
N LEU A 376 0.25 5.52 2.95
CA LEU A 376 -0.75 6.33 3.64
C LEU A 376 -0.71 6.07 5.14
N ALA A 377 -0.64 4.80 5.52
CA ALA A 377 -0.62 4.35 6.90
C ALA A 377 0.65 4.75 7.65
N GLY A 378 1.74 5.08 6.92
CA GLY A 378 3.00 5.53 7.50
C GLY A 378 3.95 4.41 7.94
N ILE A 379 3.72 3.18 7.45
CA ILE A 379 4.44 1.97 7.88
C ILE A 379 5.20 1.26 6.74
N SER A 380 5.23 1.84 5.54
CA SER A 380 5.92 1.25 4.37
C SER A 380 7.45 1.17 4.45
N ASN A 381 8.08 1.87 5.41
CA ASN A 381 9.53 1.98 5.52
C ASN A 381 10.01 1.66 6.95
N THR A 382 10.52 0.45 7.16
CA THR A 382 11.06 0.02 8.47
C THR A 382 12.41 -0.67 8.39
N ASP A 383 13.17 -0.49 7.29
CA ASP A 383 14.45 -1.16 7.06
C ASP A 383 14.29 -2.69 6.97
N TRP A 384 15.34 -3.47 7.21
CA TRP A 384 15.35 -4.93 7.09
C TRP A 384 14.42 -5.65 8.10
N SER A 385 13.14 -5.73 7.76
CA SER A 385 12.07 -6.04 8.72
C SER A 385 11.65 -7.52 8.68
N TRP A 386 11.35 -8.12 9.83
CA TRP A 386 11.10 -9.56 9.94
C TRP A 386 9.70 -9.93 10.42
N ALA A 387 9.34 -9.65 11.68
CA ALA A 387 8.06 -10.08 12.25
C ALA A 387 7.11 -8.88 12.45
N PRO A 388 6.00 -8.77 11.69
CA PRO A 388 4.90 -7.89 12.04
C PRO A 388 4.01 -8.58 13.10
N LEU A 389 3.55 -7.84 14.11
CA LEU A 389 2.58 -8.33 15.10
C LEU A 389 1.51 -7.26 15.35
N PHE A 390 0.27 -7.54 14.95
CA PHE A 390 -0.89 -6.74 15.33
C PHE A 390 -1.41 -7.14 16.71
N ALA A 391 -1.46 -6.19 17.63
CA ALA A 391 -2.04 -6.38 18.96
C ALA A 391 -2.38 -5.02 19.57
N ASP A 392 -3.34 -4.98 20.49
CA ASP A 392 -3.66 -3.77 21.26
C ASP A 392 -2.70 -3.67 22.45
N PHE A 393 -1.60 -2.92 22.29
CA PHE A 393 -0.54 -2.86 23.29
C PHE A 393 -0.83 -1.86 24.40
N ASP A 394 -1.72 -0.89 24.20
CA ASP A 394 -2.08 0.13 25.19
C ASP A 394 -3.52 0.03 25.74
N ASN A 395 -4.21 -1.06 25.41
CA ASN A 395 -5.58 -1.38 25.79
C ASN A 395 -6.63 -0.34 25.34
N ASP A 396 -6.40 0.42 24.27
CA ASP A 396 -7.31 1.48 23.82
C ASP A 396 -8.48 0.99 22.93
N GLY A 397 -8.47 -0.28 22.55
CA GLY A 397 -9.47 -0.95 21.70
C GLY A 397 -9.10 -1.01 20.22
N TRP A 398 -7.89 -0.59 19.85
CA TRP A 398 -7.38 -0.62 18.47
C TRP A 398 -6.08 -1.41 18.39
N LYS A 399 -5.89 -2.15 17.29
CA LYS A 399 -4.68 -2.94 17.09
C LYS A 399 -3.56 -1.98 16.68
N ASP A 400 -2.51 -1.95 17.48
CA ASP A 400 -1.21 -1.37 17.18
C ASP A 400 -0.35 -2.37 16.39
N LEU A 401 0.82 -1.93 15.94
CA LEU A 401 1.73 -2.77 15.15
C LEU A 401 3.15 -2.73 15.72
N PHE A 402 3.69 -3.90 16.04
CA PHE A 402 5.11 -4.09 16.31
C PHE A 402 5.83 -4.67 15.08
N ILE A 403 7.07 -4.22 14.83
CA ILE A 403 7.94 -4.76 13.77
C ILE A 403 9.36 -4.99 14.31
N SER A 404 9.85 -6.23 14.20
CA SER A 404 11.27 -6.57 14.43
C SER A 404 12.14 -6.30 13.21
N ASN A 405 13.42 -5.97 13.44
CA ASN A 405 14.29 -5.40 12.43
C ASN A 405 15.77 -5.82 12.59
N GLY A 406 16.51 -5.73 11.49
CA GLY A 406 17.97 -5.85 11.42
C GLY A 406 18.45 -7.07 10.65
N ILE A 407 19.59 -6.92 9.98
CA ILE A 407 20.37 -8.02 9.38
C ILE A 407 21.82 -7.92 9.86
N PHE A 408 22.47 -9.06 10.12
CA PHE A 408 23.79 -9.05 10.74
C PHE A 408 24.84 -8.29 9.90
N LYS A 409 24.84 -8.44 8.57
CA LYS A 409 25.68 -7.63 7.69
C LYS A 409 24.88 -7.10 6.49
N ASP A 410 25.17 -5.87 6.07
CA ASP A 410 24.48 -5.16 5.00
C ASP A 410 24.90 -5.71 3.62
N ILE A 411 24.40 -6.89 3.24
CA ILE A 411 24.74 -7.57 1.97
C ILE A 411 24.36 -6.80 0.72
N THR A 412 23.34 -5.94 0.80
CA THR A 412 22.84 -5.10 -0.29
C THR A 412 23.58 -3.76 -0.39
N ASN A 413 24.60 -3.51 0.43
CA ASN A 413 25.37 -2.27 0.36
C ASN A 413 26.02 -2.09 -1.02
N LEU A 414 25.59 -1.06 -1.75
CA LEU A 414 25.98 -0.88 -3.15
C LEU A 414 27.46 -0.54 -3.36
N ASP A 415 28.13 0.04 -2.35
CA ASP A 415 29.59 0.21 -2.40
C ASP A 415 30.28 -1.17 -2.33
N PHE A 416 29.77 -2.08 -1.50
CA PHE A 416 30.24 -3.47 -1.43
C PHE A 416 29.88 -4.25 -2.70
N VAL A 417 28.62 -4.24 -3.13
CA VAL A 417 28.15 -4.96 -4.34
C VAL A 417 28.91 -4.54 -5.59
N LYS A 418 29.14 -3.23 -5.79
CA LYS A 418 29.90 -2.72 -6.94
C LYS A 418 31.38 -3.14 -6.88
N TYR A 419 31.95 -3.17 -5.68
CA TYR A 419 33.32 -3.64 -5.46
C TYR A 419 33.48 -5.14 -5.74
N THR A 420 32.54 -5.97 -5.29
CA THR A 420 32.56 -7.44 -5.49
C THR A 420 32.08 -7.89 -6.87
N SER A 421 31.27 -7.11 -7.58
CA SER A 421 30.87 -7.43 -8.97
C SER A 421 32.06 -7.30 -9.94
N GLY A 422 33.00 -6.39 -9.66
CA GLY A 422 34.26 -6.26 -10.39
C GLY A 422 35.25 -7.41 -10.18
N TYR A 423 34.96 -8.31 -9.24
CA TYR A 423 35.85 -9.40 -8.81
C TYR A 423 35.87 -10.61 -9.73
N SER A 424 34.97 -10.67 -10.73
CA SER A 424 34.96 -11.74 -11.73
C SER A 424 36.22 -11.77 -12.61
N ASN A 425 37.12 -10.78 -12.52
CA ASN A 425 38.45 -10.81 -13.14
C ASN A 425 39.55 -10.15 -12.26
N ASN A 426 40.17 -10.96 -11.38
CA ASN A 426 41.50 -10.80 -10.74
C ASN A 426 41.91 -9.38 -10.28
N PHE A 427 41.54 -8.99 -9.06
CA PHE A 427 42.14 -7.83 -8.39
C PHE A 427 43.21 -8.24 -7.35
N THR A 428 44.13 -7.31 -7.10
CA THR A 428 45.19 -7.41 -6.11
C THR A 428 45.22 -6.17 -5.21
N ASN A 429 45.54 -6.29 -3.91
CA ASN A 429 45.65 -5.16 -2.98
C ASN A 429 46.70 -4.11 -3.44
N GLU A 430 46.85 -2.98 -2.71
CA GLU A 430 47.86 -1.93 -3.01
C GLU A 430 49.31 -2.46 -3.14
N LYS A 431 49.57 -3.69 -2.68
CA LYS A 431 50.85 -4.39 -2.77
C LYS A 431 50.94 -5.41 -3.91
N GLY A 432 49.87 -5.65 -4.65
CA GLY A 432 49.85 -6.62 -5.75
C GLY A 432 49.48 -8.06 -5.37
N ASP A 433 48.90 -8.30 -4.18
CA ASP A 433 48.44 -9.64 -3.76
C ASP A 433 46.95 -9.88 -4.03
N LYS A 434 46.55 -11.08 -4.50
CA LYS A 434 45.13 -11.47 -4.61
C LYS A 434 44.43 -11.35 -3.25
N VAL A 435 43.28 -10.70 -3.23
CA VAL A 435 42.44 -10.57 -2.02
C VAL A 435 41.37 -11.67 -2.05
N GLU A 436 41.33 -12.50 -1.01
CA GLU A 436 40.42 -13.65 -0.89
C GLU A 436 38.98 -13.18 -0.55
N MET A 437 37.96 -13.83 -1.12
CA MET A 437 36.54 -13.46 -0.93
C MET A 437 36.14 -13.37 0.56
N TRP A 438 36.69 -14.25 1.40
CA TRP A 438 36.47 -14.25 2.84
C TRP A 438 36.90 -12.94 3.52
N GLN A 439 38.01 -12.33 3.10
CA GLN A 439 38.47 -11.05 3.66
C GLN A 439 37.46 -9.93 3.39
N LEU A 440 36.81 -9.94 2.22
CA LEU A 440 35.78 -8.96 1.88
C LEU A 440 34.51 -9.13 2.72
N ILE A 441 34.09 -10.38 2.97
CA ILE A 441 32.95 -10.68 3.85
C ILE A 441 33.21 -10.19 5.27
N GLN A 442 34.46 -10.20 5.73
CA GLN A 442 34.86 -9.67 7.04
C GLN A 442 34.84 -8.13 7.09
N GLU A 443 34.96 -7.45 5.95
CA GLU A 443 34.90 -5.99 5.84
C GLU A 443 33.48 -5.45 5.59
N MET A 444 32.50 -6.33 5.37
CA MET A 444 31.11 -5.93 5.12
C MET A 444 30.52 -5.21 6.35
N PRO A 445 29.87 -4.05 6.18
CA PRO A 445 29.27 -3.30 7.29
C PRO A 445 28.23 -4.13 8.06
N SER A 446 28.18 -3.94 9.38
CA SER A 446 27.19 -4.51 10.28
C SER A 446 26.51 -3.39 11.06
N THR A 447 25.19 -3.30 10.94
CA THR A 447 24.40 -2.20 11.52
C THR A 447 23.29 -2.76 12.40
N LYS A 448 23.40 -2.59 13.73
CA LYS A 448 22.28 -2.89 14.65
C LYS A 448 21.19 -1.82 14.50
N LEU A 449 19.94 -2.25 14.31
CA LEU A 449 18.79 -1.38 14.07
C LEU A 449 17.84 -1.37 15.26
N SER A 450 17.02 -0.32 15.36
CA SER A 450 15.91 -0.29 16.29
C SER A 450 14.70 -0.99 15.68
N ASN A 451 13.92 -1.63 16.53
CA ASN A 451 12.59 -2.13 16.18
C ASN A 451 11.56 -1.01 16.22
N TYR A 452 10.37 -1.27 15.68
CA TYR A 452 9.31 -0.28 15.57
C TYR A 452 8.06 -0.67 16.39
N PHE A 453 7.48 0.33 17.06
CA PHE A 453 6.09 0.33 17.49
C PHE A 453 5.33 1.45 16.77
N TYR A 454 4.17 1.09 16.26
CA TYR A 454 3.24 1.96 15.56
C TYR A 454 1.90 1.94 16.28
N ARG A 455 1.50 3.09 16.83
CA ARG A 455 0.20 3.25 17.48
C ARG A 455 -0.86 3.59 16.47
N ASN A 456 -2.02 2.94 16.53
CA ASN A 456 -3.14 3.19 15.61
C ASN A 456 -3.75 4.58 15.88
N ASN A 457 -3.97 5.38 14.84
CA ASN A 457 -4.57 6.73 14.98
C ASN A 457 -6.10 6.74 14.76
N HIS A 458 -6.70 5.57 14.46
CA HIS A 458 -8.13 5.35 14.20
C HIS A 458 -8.64 6.03 12.91
N ASP A 459 -7.73 6.33 11.98
CA ASP A 459 -8.01 7.05 10.73
C ASP A 459 -7.31 6.42 9.52
N LEU A 460 -7.03 5.10 9.60
CA LEU A 460 -6.19 4.30 8.69
C LEU A 460 -4.67 4.56 8.80
N THR A 461 -4.23 5.49 9.65
CA THR A 461 -2.80 5.79 9.83
C THR A 461 -2.25 5.34 11.17
N PHE A 462 -0.92 5.26 11.23
CA PHE A 462 -0.18 4.97 12.45
C PHE A 462 0.81 6.09 12.81
N SER A 463 1.12 6.18 14.11
CA SER A 463 2.17 7.03 14.65
C SER A 463 3.33 6.17 15.17
N ASN A 464 4.57 6.45 14.74
CA ASN A 464 5.76 5.79 15.31
C ASN A 464 5.96 6.24 16.77
N VAL A 465 5.76 5.32 17.71
CA VAL A 465 5.83 5.55 19.16
C VAL A 465 6.99 4.81 19.81
N SER A 466 7.86 4.16 19.02
CA SER A 466 8.95 3.30 19.48
C SER A 466 9.74 3.90 20.65
N GLN A 467 10.22 5.14 20.50
CA GLN A 467 11.01 5.79 21.54
C GLN A 467 10.17 6.14 22.79
N SER A 468 8.95 6.68 22.61
CA SER A 468 8.06 7.04 23.71
C SER A 468 7.53 5.84 24.49
N TRP A 469 7.44 4.69 23.84
CA TRP A 469 7.03 3.43 24.44
C TRP A 469 8.20 2.65 25.05
N GLY A 470 9.43 3.14 24.95
CA GLY A 470 10.59 2.58 25.65
C GLY A 470 11.47 1.65 24.81
N LEU A 471 11.20 1.49 23.52
CA LEU A 471 11.96 0.66 22.59
C LEU A 471 13.23 1.39 22.12
N ASN A 472 14.32 1.25 22.89
CA ASN A 472 15.58 1.95 22.66
C ASN A 472 16.76 1.02 22.30
N LYS A 473 16.63 -0.30 22.53
CA LYS A 473 17.71 -1.26 22.26
C LYS A 473 17.83 -1.47 20.76
N LYS A 474 19.04 -1.23 20.22
CA LYS A 474 19.39 -1.64 18.86
C LYS A 474 19.90 -3.07 18.86
N ALA A 475 19.37 -3.91 17.99
CA ALA A 475 19.72 -5.32 17.89
C ALA A 475 19.67 -5.79 16.42
N ILE A 476 20.06 -7.04 16.20
CA ILE A 476 19.70 -7.80 15.00
C ILE A 476 18.61 -8.74 15.47
N SER A 477 17.35 -8.43 15.16
CA SER A 477 16.20 -9.15 15.68
C SER A 477 15.34 -9.74 14.58
N ASN A 478 14.74 -10.89 14.86
CA ASN A 478 14.02 -11.69 13.88
C ASN A 478 12.65 -12.11 14.43
N GLY A 479 12.47 -13.38 14.82
CA GLY A 479 11.21 -13.86 15.37
C GLY A 479 10.80 -13.13 16.65
N SER A 480 9.50 -12.89 16.79
CA SER A 480 8.89 -12.24 17.96
C SER A 480 7.56 -12.88 18.30
N ALA A 481 7.15 -12.79 19.56
CA ALA A 481 5.86 -13.23 20.06
C ALA A 481 5.43 -12.33 21.24
N TYR A 482 4.12 -12.16 21.41
CA TYR A 482 3.55 -11.49 22.58
C TYR A 482 2.74 -12.49 23.43
N ALA A 483 2.62 -12.18 24.72
CA ALA A 483 1.77 -12.89 25.69
C ALA A 483 1.62 -12.02 26.94
N ASP A 484 0.61 -12.27 27.77
CA ASP A 484 0.49 -11.69 29.11
C ASP A 484 1.32 -12.54 30.09
N LEU A 485 2.63 -12.25 30.19
CA LEU A 485 3.60 -13.14 30.83
C LEU A 485 3.56 -13.07 32.35
N ASP A 486 3.13 -11.96 32.94
CA ASP A 486 2.90 -11.84 34.39
C ASP A 486 1.43 -11.90 34.80
N ASN A 487 0.54 -12.13 33.82
CA ASN A 487 -0.89 -12.39 33.98
C ASN A 487 -1.68 -11.18 34.52
N ASP A 488 -1.20 -9.96 34.29
CA ASP A 488 -1.76 -8.71 34.80
C ASP A 488 -2.83 -8.07 33.90
N GLY A 489 -2.93 -8.51 32.65
CA GLY A 489 -3.94 -8.08 31.69
C GLY A 489 -3.45 -7.15 30.58
N ASP A 490 -2.15 -6.94 30.45
CA ASP A 490 -1.56 -6.37 29.24
C ASP A 490 -0.57 -7.32 28.55
N LEU A 491 -0.17 -6.98 27.32
CA LEU A 491 0.63 -7.86 26.46
C LEU A 491 2.10 -7.48 26.54
N ASP A 492 2.92 -8.39 27.06
CA ASP A 492 4.38 -8.35 27.04
C ASP A 492 4.93 -8.83 25.71
N LEU A 493 6.20 -8.51 25.43
CA LEU A 493 6.83 -8.82 24.14
C LEU A 493 8.18 -9.53 24.31
N ILE A 494 8.37 -10.60 23.54
CA ILE A 494 9.62 -11.35 23.42
C ILE A 494 10.17 -11.19 22.00
N ILE A 495 11.45 -10.84 21.88
CA ILE A 495 12.13 -10.62 20.60
C ILE A 495 13.41 -11.44 20.54
N SER A 496 13.48 -12.39 19.62
CA SER A 496 14.68 -13.17 19.32
C SER A 496 15.75 -12.29 18.69
N CYS A 497 17.01 -12.47 19.09
CA CYS A 497 18.15 -11.70 18.60
C CYS A 497 19.30 -12.62 18.15
N ILE A 498 19.99 -12.25 17.07
CA ILE A 498 21.23 -12.89 16.63
C ILE A 498 22.41 -12.32 17.42
N ASN A 499 23.29 -13.19 17.90
CA ASN A 499 24.53 -12.84 18.61
C ASN A 499 24.32 -11.94 19.85
N ASP A 500 23.12 -11.95 20.42
CA ASP A 500 22.72 -11.17 21.60
C ASP A 500 21.65 -11.94 22.39
N GLU A 501 21.41 -11.58 23.65
CA GLU A 501 20.29 -12.13 24.42
C GLU A 501 18.95 -11.61 23.86
N PRO A 502 17.88 -12.44 23.87
CA PRO A 502 16.53 -12.00 23.55
C PRO A 502 16.14 -10.75 24.31
N THR A 503 15.34 -9.89 23.68
CA THR A 503 14.78 -8.73 24.35
C THR A 503 13.42 -9.09 24.92
N LEU A 504 13.28 -8.99 26.23
CA LEU A 504 12.01 -9.13 26.95
C LEU A 504 11.54 -7.74 27.40
N LEU A 505 10.31 -7.38 27.05
CA LEU A 505 9.69 -6.11 27.41
C LEU A 505 8.45 -6.37 28.25
N LYS A 506 8.46 -5.85 29.48
CA LYS A 506 7.28 -5.79 30.33
C LYS A 506 6.39 -4.61 29.92
N ASN A 507 5.13 -4.85 29.61
CA ASN A 507 4.13 -3.81 29.39
C ASN A 507 3.65 -3.25 30.74
N ASN A 508 3.26 -1.98 30.78
CA ASN A 508 2.90 -1.27 32.02
C ASN A 508 1.56 -0.55 31.86
N THR A 509 0.73 -1.02 30.94
CA THR A 509 -0.54 -0.43 30.55
C THR A 509 -1.54 -0.50 31.70
N VAL A 510 -1.57 -1.64 32.39
CA VAL A 510 -2.43 -1.89 33.55
C VAL A 510 -2.01 -1.03 34.74
N GLU A 511 -0.72 -0.95 35.08
CA GLU A 511 -0.23 -0.08 36.17
C GLU A 511 -0.49 1.40 35.89
N LYS A 512 -0.44 1.79 34.62
CA LYS A 512 -0.79 3.13 34.15
C LYS A 512 -2.28 3.41 34.09
N LYS A 513 -3.13 2.37 34.22
CA LYS A 513 -4.59 2.45 34.10
C LYS A 513 -5.03 3.08 32.77
N ALA A 514 -4.36 2.69 31.68
CA ALA A 514 -4.60 3.28 30.35
C ALA A 514 -5.91 2.78 29.71
N GLY A 515 -6.32 1.54 29.99
CA GLY A 515 -7.57 0.95 29.50
C GLY A 515 -7.99 -0.29 30.29
N TYR A 516 -9.21 -0.77 30.02
CA TYR A 516 -9.69 -2.07 30.48
C TYR A 516 -9.30 -3.16 29.46
N PHE A 517 -9.21 -4.40 29.91
CA PHE A 517 -8.90 -5.54 29.04
C PHE A 517 -9.93 -6.66 29.17
N LEU A 518 -9.92 -7.61 28.23
CA LEU A 518 -10.62 -8.88 28.29
C LEU A 518 -9.69 -9.98 27.78
N LYS A 519 -9.53 -11.05 28.56
CA LYS A 519 -8.88 -12.29 28.11
C LYS A 519 -9.92 -13.35 27.80
N ILE A 520 -9.80 -14.01 26.65
CA ILE A 520 -10.75 -15.01 26.18
C ILE A 520 -10.00 -16.32 25.95
N LYS A 521 -10.38 -17.36 26.70
CA LYS A 521 -9.94 -18.74 26.47
C LYS A 521 -11.05 -19.49 25.74
N LEU A 522 -10.79 -19.88 24.51
CA LEU A 522 -11.72 -20.73 23.76
C LEU A 522 -11.53 -22.20 24.15
N LYS A 523 -12.64 -22.94 24.17
CA LYS A 523 -12.66 -24.40 24.31
C LYS A 523 -13.50 -25.00 23.19
N GLY A 524 -12.85 -25.35 22.09
CA GLY A 524 -13.49 -25.95 20.92
C GLY A 524 -14.00 -27.36 21.18
N ALA A 525 -14.77 -27.88 20.22
CA ALA A 525 -15.23 -29.26 20.19
C ALA A 525 -14.27 -30.16 19.39
N GLY A 526 -14.41 -31.49 19.54
CA GLY A 526 -13.59 -32.44 18.81
C GLY A 526 -12.12 -32.41 19.24
N LYS A 527 -11.21 -32.43 18.28
CA LYS A 527 -9.75 -32.35 18.49
C LYS A 527 -9.19 -30.95 18.29
N ASN A 528 -9.95 -30.03 17.70
CA ASN A 528 -9.63 -28.61 17.68
C ASN A 528 -9.95 -27.96 19.04
N THR A 529 -9.26 -28.40 20.11
CA THR A 529 -9.60 -28.08 21.50
C THR A 529 -9.45 -26.58 21.81
N GLN A 530 -8.61 -25.88 21.06
CA GLN A 530 -8.32 -24.45 21.20
C GLN A 530 -9.26 -23.57 20.36
N GLY A 531 -10.12 -24.17 19.52
CA GLY A 531 -11.01 -23.42 18.64
C GLY A 531 -10.26 -22.62 17.58
N ILE A 532 -9.16 -23.15 17.04
CA ILE A 532 -8.40 -22.53 15.95
C ILE A 532 -9.35 -22.26 14.78
N GLY A 533 -9.29 -21.03 14.25
CA GLY A 533 -10.18 -20.54 13.18
C GLY A 533 -11.52 -19.94 13.67
N ALA A 534 -11.84 -20.02 14.97
CA ALA A 534 -13.02 -19.35 15.50
C ALA A 534 -12.90 -17.82 15.43
N LYS A 535 -14.01 -17.14 15.11
CA LYS A 535 -14.09 -15.69 15.00
C LYS A 535 -14.81 -15.11 16.21
N VAL A 536 -14.20 -14.13 16.86
CA VAL A 536 -14.70 -13.51 18.09
C VAL A 536 -15.03 -12.05 17.85
N TYR A 537 -16.29 -11.69 18.09
CA TYR A 537 -16.78 -10.32 18.03
C TYR A 537 -17.02 -9.80 19.45
N VAL A 538 -16.38 -8.69 19.80
CA VAL A 538 -16.57 -8.00 21.09
C VAL A 538 -17.23 -6.66 20.82
N THR A 539 -18.43 -6.47 21.36
CA THR A 539 -19.17 -5.20 21.24
C THR A 539 -19.24 -4.50 22.58
N THR A 540 -18.73 -3.27 22.62
CA THR A 540 -18.83 -2.35 23.75
C THR A 540 -19.79 -1.19 23.38
N PRO A 541 -20.10 -0.25 24.30
CA PRO A 541 -20.91 0.92 23.95
C PRO A 541 -20.32 1.81 22.85
N HIS A 542 -18.99 1.84 22.69
CA HIS A 542 -18.32 2.75 21.76
C HIS A 542 -17.57 2.05 20.63
N ASN A 543 -17.32 0.74 20.71
CA ASN A 543 -16.52 0.03 19.72
C ASN A 543 -17.08 -1.37 19.43
N LYS A 544 -16.75 -1.89 18.25
CA LYS A 544 -16.99 -3.29 17.86
C LYS A 544 -15.71 -3.81 17.26
N GLN A 545 -15.16 -4.86 17.85
CA GLN A 545 -13.91 -5.46 17.42
C GLN A 545 -14.14 -6.88 16.94
N MET A 546 -13.42 -7.29 15.91
CA MET A 546 -13.30 -8.69 15.50
C MET A 546 -11.85 -9.16 15.68
N GLN A 547 -11.68 -10.41 16.11
CA GLN A 547 -10.41 -11.14 16.12
C GLN A 547 -10.63 -12.61 15.75
N GLU A 548 -9.61 -13.25 15.19
CA GLU A 548 -9.63 -14.67 14.81
C GLU A 548 -8.59 -15.46 15.60
N GLN A 549 -8.95 -16.69 15.97
CA GLN A 549 -8.10 -17.59 16.73
C GLN A 549 -7.06 -18.28 15.83
N PHE A 550 -5.99 -17.56 15.50
CA PHE A 550 -4.80 -18.11 14.83
C PHE A 550 -3.53 -17.73 15.60
N ILE A 551 -2.63 -18.70 15.73
CA ILE A 551 -1.47 -18.62 16.64
C ILE A 551 -0.13 -18.42 15.91
N THR A 552 0.02 -18.88 14.67
CA THR A 552 1.21 -18.58 13.87
C THR A 552 1.07 -17.16 13.34
N ARG A 553 1.97 -16.27 13.77
CA ARG A 553 1.96 -14.85 13.38
C ARG A 553 3.37 -14.34 13.18
N GLY A 554 3.50 -13.36 12.30
CA GLY A 554 4.73 -12.63 12.05
C GLY A 554 5.75 -13.44 11.24
N PHE A 555 6.85 -13.85 11.88
CA PHE A 555 7.93 -14.57 11.22
C PHE A 555 8.51 -15.65 12.14
N GLN A 556 8.45 -16.92 11.68
CA GLN A 556 9.00 -18.10 12.36
C GLN A 556 8.46 -18.38 13.78
N SER A 557 7.41 -17.70 14.20
CA SER A 557 6.95 -17.66 15.60
C SER A 557 5.48 -18.05 15.74
N SER A 558 5.07 -18.34 16.98
CA SER A 558 3.67 -18.43 17.38
C SER A 558 3.40 -17.73 18.72
N ILE A 559 2.15 -17.31 18.94
CA ILE A 559 1.71 -16.62 20.16
C ILE A 559 0.88 -17.53 21.08
N ASP A 560 0.65 -17.06 22.30
CA ASP A 560 -0.23 -17.72 23.28
C ASP A 560 -1.67 -17.84 22.71
N PRO A 561 -2.31 -19.02 22.78
CA PRO A 561 -3.71 -19.20 22.38
C PRO A 561 -4.73 -18.42 23.22
N VAL A 562 -4.37 -17.81 24.36
CA VAL A 562 -5.29 -16.93 25.10
C VAL A 562 -5.42 -15.57 24.40
N MET A 563 -6.58 -15.32 23.80
CA MET A 563 -6.86 -14.08 23.10
C MET A 563 -7.00 -12.90 24.07
N HIS A 564 -6.41 -11.76 23.70
CA HIS A 564 -6.49 -10.51 24.44
C HIS A 564 -7.22 -9.44 23.61
N VAL A 565 -8.10 -8.69 24.28
CA VAL A 565 -8.88 -7.60 23.68
C VAL A 565 -8.82 -6.39 24.63
N GLY A 566 -8.22 -5.29 24.19
CA GLY A 566 -8.34 -4.01 24.89
C GLY A 566 -9.73 -3.40 24.69
N LEU A 567 -10.21 -2.69 25.69
CA LEU A 567 -11.60 -2.17 25.75
C LEU A 567 -11.63 -0.65 25.89
N GLY A 568 -10.48 0.02 25.83
CA GLY A 568 -10.35 1.44 26.11
C GLY A 568 -10.94 1.77 27.49
N GLN A 569 -11.86 2.72 27.52
CA GLN A 569 -12.51 3.14 28.77
C GLN A 569 -13.82 2.38 29.07
N ASP A 570 -14.19 1.39 28.25
CA ASP A 570 -15.43 0.64 28.41
C ASP A 570 -15.28 -0.48 29.45
N SER A 571 -15.74 -0.21 30.67
CA SER A 571 -15.73 -1.19 31.77
C SER A 571 -16.76 -2.33 31.64
N ILE A 572 -17.65 -2.28 30.65
CA ILE A 572 -18.71 -3.28 30.41
C ILE A 572 -18.73 -3.65 28.93
N ILE A 573 -18.60 -4.95 28.65
CA ILE A 573 -18.83 -5.54 27.34
C ILE A 573 -20.32 -5.84 27.20
N GLN A 574 -20.96 -5.31 26.15
CA GLN A 574 -22.37 -5.55 25.87
C GLN A 574 -22.57 -6.99 25.42
N THR A 575 -21.80 -7.43 24.43
CA THR A 575 -21.86 -8.80 23.89
C THR A 575 -20.48 -9.30 23.46
N ILE A 576 -20.25 -10.59 23.69
CA ILE A 576 -19.19 -11.38 23.07
C ILE A 576 -19.90 -12.45 22.23
N GLN A 577 -19.64 -12.46 20.93
CA GLN A 577 -20.14 -13.48 20.01
C GLN A 577 -18.95 -14.27 19.47
N VAL A 578 -18.99 -15.60 19.60
CA VAL A 578 -18.03 -16.51 18.99
C VAL A 578 -18.72 -17.27 17.88
N GLU A 579 -18.18 -17.20 16.68
CA GLU A 579 -18.55 -18.02 15.53
C GLU A 579 -17.53 -19.15 15.40
N TRP A 580 -18.01 -20.39 15.53
CA TRP A 580 -17.19 -21.60 15.49
C TRP A 580 -17.17 -22.17 14.08
N LEU A 581 -16.08 -22.86 13.70
CA LEU A 581 -15.96 -23.54 12.39
C LEU A 581 -17.06 -24.58 12.13
N SER A 582 -17.68 -25.12 13.19
CA SER A 582 -18.85 -26.01 13.07
C SER A 582 -20.14 -25.30 12.60
N GLY A 583 -20.10 -23.97 12.41
CA GLY A 583 -21.25 -23.12 12.10
C GLY A 583 -22.13 -22.80 13.31
N LYS A 584 -21.75 -23.22 14.52
CA LYS A 584 -22.45 -22.84 15.76
C LYS A 584 -22.01 -21.45 16.24
N LYS A 585 -22.83 -20.85 17.10
CA LYS A 585 -22.54 -19.56 17.74
C LYS A 585 -22.68 -19.63 19.26
N SER A 586 -21.75 -19.00 19.96
CA SER A 586 -21.85 -18.72 21.40
C SER A 586 -22.05 -17.23 21.60
N ILE A 587 -23.03 -16.82 22.40
CA ILE A 587 -23.26 -15.40 22.74
C ILE A 587 -23.29 -15.26 24.26
N VAL A 588 -22.44 -14.38 24.78
CA VAL A 588 -22.40 -14.00 26.19
C VAL A 588 -22.59 -12.49 26.28
N SER A 589 -23.31 -11.99 27.28
CA SER A 589 -23.64 -10.56 27.39
C SER A 589 -23.41 -10.01 28.78
N ASN A 590 -23.26 -8.69 28.88
CA ASN A 590 -23.09 -7.96 30.14
C ASN A 590 -21.90 -8.44 30.98
N ILE A 591 -20.73 -8.56 30.34
CA ILE A 591 -19.48 -8.97 31.00
C ILE A 591 -18.72 -7.73 31.48
N LYS A 592 -18.03 -7.83 32.61
CA LYS A 592 -17.17 -6.75 33.11
C LYS A 592 -15.80 -6.81 32.43
N GLY A 593 -15.22 -5.65 32.15
CA GLY A 593 -13.80 -5.54 31.78
C GLY A 593 -12.89 -5.97 32.93
N ASN A 594 -11.60 -6.11 32.62
CA ASN A 594 -10.54 -6.67 33.46
C ASN A 594 -10.89 -8.08 33.95
N THR A 595 -11.30 -8.93 33.01
CA THR A 595 -11.71 -10.29 33.31
C THR A 595 -11.11 -11.28 32.33
N THR A 596 -10.99 -12.53 32.78
CA THR A 596 -10.70 -13.68 31.93
C THR A 596 -11.95 -14.53 31.85
N ILE A 597 -12.39 -14.86 30.64
CA ILE A 597 -13.57 -15.69 30.40
C ILE A 597 -13.19 -16.92 29.58
N THR A 598 -13.78 -18.07 29.91
CA THR A 598 -13.73 -19.27 29.08
C THR A 598 -15.05 -19.45 28.36
N ILE A 599 -15.01 -19.60 27.04
CA ILE A 599 -16.19 -19.84 26.21
C ILE A 599 -16.03 -21.20 25.54
N ALA A 600 -16.97 -22.11 25.80
CA ALA A 600 -16.93 -23.47 25.25
C ALA A 600 -17.91 -23.63 24.09
N GLU A 601 -17.46 -24.30 23.03
CA GLU A 601 -18.32 -24.65 21.88
C GLU A 601 -19.42 -25.64 22.26
N ALA A 602 -19.21 -26.43 23.32
CA ALA A 602 -20.21 -27.37 23.84
C ALA A 602 -21.52 -26.66 24.26
N ASP A 603 -21.44 -25.38 24.62
CA ASP A 603 -22.59 -24.54 25.00
C ASP A 603 -23.16 -23.73 23.82
N ALA A 604 -22.57 -23.85 22.62
CA ALA A 604 -22.95 -23.11 21.43
C ALA A 604 -24.27 -23.63 20.83
N MET A 605 -25.03 -22.71 20.25
CA MET A 605 -26.30 -23.01 19.59
C MET A 605 -26.10 -23.05 18.07
N PRO A 606 -26.87 -23.88 17.32
CA PRO A 606 -26.91 -23.79 15.87
C PRO A 606 -27.29 -22.38 15.43
N ASP A 607 -26.63 -21.86 14.39
CA ASP A 607 -27.02 -20.56 13.85
C ASP A 607 -28.46 -20.61 13.33
N THR A 608 -29.29 -19.70 13.83
CA THR A 608 -30.71 -19.55 13.42
C THR A 608 -30.95 -18.21 12.72
N VAL A 609 -29.88 -17.47 12.41
CA VAL A 609 -29.98 -16.17 11.76
C VAL A 609 -30.30 -16.36 10.28
N ILE A 610 -31.50 -15.91 9.92
CA ILE A 610 -31.86 -15.64 8.53
C ILE A 610 -31.11 -14.36 8.15
N LEU A 611 -30.09 -14.46 7.28
CA LEU A 611 -29.46 -13.27 6.72
C LEU A 611 -30.56 -12.41 6.06
N PRO A 612 -30.66 -11.11 6.40
CA PRO A 612 -31.53 -10.22 5.65
C PRO A 612 -31.16 -10.29 4.17
N PRO A 613 -32.13 -10.26 3.24
CA PRO A 613 -31.83 -10.26 1.82
C PRO A 613 -30.89 -9.08 1.52
N PRO A 614 -29.84 -9.28 0.69
CA PRO A 614 -28.92 -8.20 0.36
C PRO A 614 -29.71 -7.02 -0.20
N SER A 615 -29.46 -5.82 0.33
CA SER A 615 -30.00 -4.59 -0.25
C SER A 615 -29.49 -4.46 -1.68
N MET A 616 -30.34 -3.97 -2.60
CA MET A 616 -29.85 -3.66 -3.95
C MET A 616 -28.71 -2.63 -3.84
N PRO A 617 -27.55 -2.89 -4.47
CA PRO A 617 -26.43 -1.95 -4.43
C PRO A 617 -26.82 -0.63 -5.12
N LEU A 618 -26.21 0.48 -4.68
CA LEU A 618 -26.40 1.79 -5.29
C LEU A 618 -25.89 1.85 -6.74
N PHE A 619 -24.92 1.01 -7.08
CA PHE A 619 -24.27 0.95 -8.38
C PHE A 619 -24.27 -0.47 -8.94
N THR A 620 -24.28 -0.60 -10.26
CA THR A 620 -24.18 -1.90 -10.95
C THR A 620 -23.37 -1.76 -12.22
N ASP A 621 -22.42 -2.66 -12.44
CA ASP A 621 -21.67 -2.71 -13.70
C ASP A 621 -22.58 -3.21 -14.83
N VAL A 622 -22.76 -2.37 -15.85
CA VAL A 622 -23.55 -2.66 -17.06
C VAL A 622 -22.69 -2.61 -18.34
N THR A 623 -21.36 -2.64 -18.20
CA THR A 623 -20.38 -2.52 -19.30
C THR A 623 -20.67 -3.49 -20.43
N ALA A 624 -20.97 -4.75 -20.09
CA ALA A 624 -21.24 -5.80 -21.08
C ALA A 624 -22.50 -5.52 -21.93
N THR A 625 -23.45 -4.73 -21.42
CA THR A 625 -24.75 -4.46 -22.07
C THR A 625 -24.90 -3.03 -22.58
N ALA A 626 -24.04 -2.10 -22.15
CA ALA A 626 -24.13 -0.69 -22.50
C ALA A 626 -23.84 -0.41 -23.98
N GLY A 627 -23.06 -1.26 -24.65
CA GLY A 627 -22.71 -1.11 -26.08
C GLY A 627 -21.51 -0.18 -26.34
N ILE A 628 -20.84 0.32 -25.30
CA ILE A 628 -19.59 1.08 -25.41
C ILE A 628 -18.40 0.12 -25.37
N HIS A 629 -18.05 -0.44 -26.52
CA HIS A 629 -16.92 -1.35 -26.66
C HIS A 629 -15.67 -0.60 -27.13
N PHE A 630 -14.87 -0.11 -26.19
CA PHE A 630 -13.61 0.56 -26.46
C PHE A 630 -12.57 0.18 -25.40
N THR A 631 -11.35 -0.15 -25.84
CA THR A 631 -10.20 -0.38 -24.96
C THR A 631 -9.11 0.60 -25.35
N HIS A 632 -8.74 1.50 -24.44
CA HIS A 632 -7.71 2.50 -24.74
C HIS A 632 -6.35 1.82 -24.97
N LYS A 633 -5.51 2.43 -25.80
CA LYS A 633 -4.12 2.03 -25.99
C LYS A 633 -3.24 3.26 -25.97
N SER A 634 -2.36 3.33 -24.98
CA SER A 634 -1.29 4.31 -24.90
C SER A 634 -0.19 3.99 -25.90
N SER A 635 0.56 5.02 -26.26
CA SER A 635 1.82 4.89 -27.01
C SER A 635 2.80 3.95 -26.31
N SER A 636 3.70 3.31 -27.06
CA SER A 636 4.79 2.49 -26.53
C SER A 636 6.04 3.30 -26.13
N PHE A 637 6.01 4.63 -26.23
CA PHE A 637 7.11 5.52 -25.83
C PHE A 637 7.42 5.37 -24.34
N VAL A 638 8.71 5.39 -23.96
CA VAL A 638 9.14 5.25 -22.57
C VAL A 638 9.90 6.50 -22.16
N ASP A 639 9.24 7.40 -21.43
CA ASP A 639 9.79 8.72 -21.07
C ASP A 639 11.11 8.61 -20.30
N PHE A 640 11.24 7.60 -19.44
CA PHE A 640 12.44 7.39 -18.62
C PHE A 640 13.71 7.11 -19.43
N LYS A 641 13.58 6.63 -20.68
CA LYS A 641 14.73 6.41 -21.59
C LYS A 641 15.25 7.69 -22.22
N VAL A 642 14.45 8.77 -22.19
CA VAL A 642 14.80 10.09 -22.73
C VAL A 642 15.15 11.05 -21.60
N SER A 643 14.41 10.99 -20.49
CA SER A 643 14.63 11.80 -19.31
C SER A 643 14.68 10.91 -18.06
N PRO A 644 15.88 10.40 -17.69
CA PRO A 644 16.07 9.51 -16.55
C PRO A 644 15.68 10.08 -15.19
N LEU A 645 15.45 11.39 -15.07
CA LEU A 645 15.06 12.08 -13.82
C LEU A 645 13.57 12.48 -13.79
N LEU A 646 12.69 11.75 -14.50
CA LEU A 646 11.25 11.95 -14.39
C LEU A 646 10.60 11.12 -13.26
N PRO A 647 9.63 11.68 -12.51
CA PRO A 647 8.88 10.92 -11.50
C PRO A 647 7.78 10.03 -12.10
N CYS A 648 7.30 10.34 -13.31
CA CYS A 648 6.25 9.59 -14.01
C CYS A 648 6.40 9.75 -15.54
N GLN A 649 5.73 8.90 -16.31
CA GLN A 649 5.67 9.02 -17.77
C GLN A 649 4.56 9.99 -18.18
N LEU A 650 4.95 11.12 -18.74
CA LEU A 650 4.06 12.21 -19.15
C LEU A 650 3.39 11.94 -20.51
N SER A 651 3.91 10.96 -21.27
CA SER A 651 3.27 10.42 -22.48
C SER A 651 1.98 9.63 -22.21
N LYS A 652 1.82 9.07 -21.01
CA LYS A 652 0.70 8.18 -20.67
C LYS A 652 -0.52 8.99 -20.23
N ILE A 653 -1.21 9.57 -21.21
CA ILE A 653 -2.43 10.35 -21.01
C ILE A 653 -3.63 9.71 -21.71
N GLY A 654 -4.83 10.19 -21.39
CA GLY A 654 -6.08 9.68 -21.93
C GLY A 654 -6.48 8.30 -21.38
N PRO A 655 -7.66 7.77 -21.76
CA PRO A 655 -8.55 8.29 -22.79
C PRO A 655 -9.33 9.55 -22.36
N ALA A 656 -9.56 10.44 -23.33
CA ALA A 656 -10.50 11.55 -23.18
C ALA A 656 -11.96 11.07 -23.29
N LEU A 657 -12.89 11.76 -22.63
CA LEU A 657 -14.34 11.56 -22.75
C LEU A 657 -15.03 12.90 -23.00
N ALA A 658 -16.04 12.88 -23.86
CA ALA A 658 -16.99 13.99 -24.02
C ALA A 658 -18.41 13.44 -24.21
N LYS A 659 -19.40 14.24 -23.82
CA LYS A 659 -20.82 13.95 -24.07
C LYS A 659 -21.54 15.14 -24.70
N GLY A 660 -22.55 14.87 -25.51
CA GLY A 660 -23.36 15.88 -26.21
C GLY A 660 -24.43 15.21 -27.07
N ASP A 661 -25.41 15.98 -27.56
CA ASP A 661 -26.40 15.49 -28.53
C ASP A 661 -25.85 15.67 -29.95
N ALA A 662 -25.14 14.67 -30.46
CA ALA A 662 -24.43 14.76 -31.73
C ALA A 662 -25.38 14.68 -32.93
N ASN A 663 -26.55 14.03 -32.79
CA ASN A 663 -27.46 13.74 -33.89
C ASN A 663 -28.83 14.47 -33.81
N GLY A 664 -29.03 15.33 -32.80
CA GLY A 664 -30.21 16.16 -32.61
C GLY A 664 -31.44 15.42 -32.07
N ASP A 665 -31.28 14.22 -31.51
CA ASP A 665 -32.38 13.41 -30.98
C ASP A 665 -32.67 13.64 -29.48
N ARG A 666 -31.91 14.55 -28.85
CA ARG A 666 -31.96 14.96 -27.44
C ARG A 666 -31.49 13.90 -26.45
N LEU A 667 -30.72 12.91 -26.92
CA LEU A 667 -30.02 11.96 -26.07
C LEU A 667 -28.56 12.36 -25.92
N GLU A 668 -27.94 12.00 -24.79
CA GLU A 668 -26.51 12.24 -24.59
C GLU A 668 -25.70 11.12 -25.26
N ASP A 669 -25.04 11.46 -26.37
CA ASP A 669 -24.05 10.64 -27.07
C ASP A 669 -22.68 10.76 -26.40
N VAL A 670 -21.79 9.79 -26.65
CA VAL A 670 -20.50 9.69 -25.97
C VAL A 670 -19.36 9.57 -26.98
N PHE A 671 -18.38 10.46 -26.89
CA PHE A 671 -17.13 10.35 -27.62
C PHE A 671 -16.04 9.80 -26.71
N VAL A 672 -15.25 8.84 -27.22
CA VAL A 672 -14.08 8.28 -26.54
C VAL A 672 -12.83 8.54 -27.38
N GLY A 673 -11.89 9.27 -26.78
CA GLY A 673 -10.59 9.57 -27.37
C GLY A 673 -9.63 8.37 -27.32
N GLY A 674 -8.79 8.24 -28.35
CA GLY A 674 -7.74 7.22 -28.43
C GLY A 674 -6.34 7.82 -28.36
N GLY A 675 -5.37 6.98 -27.99
CA GLY A 675 -3.96 7.31 -28.08
C GLY A 675 -3.48 7.58 -29.51
N ALA A 676 -2.22 7.97 -29.65
CA ALA A 676 -1.58 8.06 -30.95
C ALA A 676 -1.68 6.71 -31.70
N GLU A 677 -2.03 6.78 -32.98
CA GLU A 677 -2.25 5.64 -33.88
C GLU A 677 -3.45 4.74 -33.50
N GLN A 678 -4.30 5.19 -32.57
CA GLN A 678 -5.56 4.54 -32.22
C GLN A 678 -6.76 5.33 -32.78
N ASP A 679 -7.72 4.60 -33.34
CA ASP A 679 -9.01 5.16 -33.74
C ASP A 679 -9.78 5.73 -32.54
N LYS A 680 -10.45 6.86 -32.75
CA LYS A 680 -11.41 7.46 -31.80
C LYS A 680 -12.84 7.13 -32.25
N ILE A 681 -13.75 6.94 -31.30
CA ILE A 681 -15.12 6.48 -31.59
C ILE A 681 -16.15 7.40 -30.95
N LEU A 682 -17.14 7.82 -31.76
CA LEU A 682 -18.39 8.40 -31.29
C LEU A 682 -19.42 7.27 -31.14
N PHE A 683 -20.07 7.21 -30.00
CA PHE A 683 -21.12 6.28 -29.66
C PHE A 683 -22.45 7.02 -29.55
N LEU A 684 -23.39 6.71 -30.43
CA LEU A 684 -24.73 7.29 -30.43
C LEU A 684 -25.63 6.53 -29.46
N GLN A 685 -26.31 7.26 -28.58
CA GLN A 685 -27.28 6.69 -27.66
C GLN A 685 -28.54 6.29 -28.41
N THR A 686 -29.12 5.16 -28.01
CA THR A 686 -30.43 4.72 -28.48
C THR A 686 -31.49 5.05 -27.42
N LYS A 687 -32.76 5.15 -27.83
CA LYS A 687 -33.88 5.33 -26.89
C LYS A 687 -33.98 4.26 -25.79
N GLY A 688 -33.35 3.09 -25.99
CA GLY A 688 -33.27 2.02 -25.00
C GLY A 688 -32.16 2.20 -23.96
N GLY A 689 -31.32 3.24 -24.07
CA GLY A 689 -30.18 3.49 -23.19
C GLY A 689 -28.89 2.74 -23.56
N MET A 690 -28.89 1.99 -24.67
CA MET A 690 -27.67 1.38 -25.23
C MET A 690 -26.98 2.34 -26.21
N PHE A 691 -25.70 2.09 -26.49
CA PHE A 691 -24.86 2.86 -27.37
C PHE A 691 -24.44 2.08 -28.62
N ILE A 692 -24.36 2.76 -29.77
CA ILE A 692 -23.96 2.18 -31.05
C ILE A 692 -22.87 3.06 -31.68
N PRO A 693 -21.75 2.50 -32.18
CA PRO A 693 -20.70 3.30 -32.81
C PRO A 693 -21.19 3.98 -34.10
N ALA A 694 -20.94 5.28 -34.21
CA ALA A 694 -21.12 6.02 -35.44
C ALA A 694 -20.06 5.60 -36.47
N SER A 695 -20.47 5.49 -37.74
CA SER A 695 -19.58 5.06 -38.83
C SER A 695 -19.00 6.25 -39.60
N ASN A 696 -17.81 6.07 -40.18
CA ASN A 696 -17.20 7.01 -41.15
C ASN A 696 -16.89 8.42 -40.62
N GLN A 697 -16.39 8.51 -39.39
CA GLN A 697 -16.00 9.79 -38.80
C GLN A 697 -14.62 10.28 -39.30
N PRO A 698 -14.41 11.59 -39.50
CA PRO A 698 -13.26 12.12 -40.22
C PRO A 698 -11.95 12.08 -39.42
N TRP A 699 -12.01 12.04 -38.08
CA TRP A 699 -10.84 12.14 -37.21
C TRP A 699 -9.90 10.93 -37.28
N ASN A 700 -10.36 9.78 -37.80
CA ASN A 700 -9.52 8.60 -37.97
C ASN A 700 -8.70 8.62 -39.27
N MET A 701 -8.89 9.62 -40.15
CA MET A 701 -8.03 9.82 -41.32
C MET A 701 -6.63 10.33 -40.94
N ASP A 702 -6.49 10.94 -39.76
CA ASP A 702 -5.21 11.39 -39.20
C ASP A 702 -5.20 11.15 -37.67
N ASN A 703 -4.89 9.91 -37.31
CA ASN A 703 -4.93 9.41 -35.93
C ASN A 703 -3.59 9.52 -35.18
N LYS A 704 -2.63 10.30 -35.69
CA LYS A 704 -1.27 10.39 -35.13
C LYS A 704 -1.19 11.13 -33.80
N SER A 705 -2.23 11.83 -33.39
CA SER A 705 -2.25 12.59 -32.13
C SER A 705 -2.96 11.80 -31.03
N THR A 706 -2.37 11.80 -29.84
CA THR A 706 -3.04 11.35 -28.61
C THR A 706 -4.06 12.40 -28.21
N THR A 707 -5.31 11.98 -27.98
CA THR A 707 -6.38 12.88 -27.53
C THR A 707 -6.30 13.09 -26.02
N ALA A 708 -5.92 14.29 -25.59
CA ALA A 708 -5.79 14.65 -24.18
C ALA A 708 -7.14 14.99 -23.54
N ASP A 709 -7.99 15.72 -24.27
CA ASP A 709 -9.34 16.10 -23.85
C ASP A 709 -10.24 16.28 -25.08
N ALA A 710 -11.55 16.29 -24.86
CA ALA A 710 -12.54 16.48 -25.91
C ALA A 710 -13.75 17.29 -25.39
N LEU A 711 -14.37 18.09 -26.26
CA LEU A 711 -15.52 18.92 -25.89
C LEU A 711 -16.53 18.99 -27.02
N PHE A 712 -17.79 18.69 -26.70
CA PHE A 712 -18.93 19.03 -27.54
C PHE A 712 -19.46 20.43 -27.19
N PHE A 713 -19.69 21.27 -28.20
CA PHE A 713 -20.23 22.62 -28.04
C PHE A 713 -20.72 23.15 -29.40
N ASP A 714 -21.54 24.21 -29.40
CA ASP A 714 -22.01 24.88 -30.62
C ASP A 714 -21.03 26.02 -30.99
N ALA A 715 -20.22 25.83 -32.04
CA ALA A 715 -19.14 26.76 -32.35
C ALA A 715 -19.61 27.98 -33.17
N ASP A 716 -20.61 27.83 -34.05
CA ASP A 716 -21.08 28.90 -34.94
C ASP A 716 -22.52 29.40 -34.64
N GLY A 717 -23.14 28.87 -33.60
CA GLY A 717 -24.47 29.27 -33.11
C GLY A 717 -25.62 28.69 -33.93
N ASP A 718 -25.41 27.60 -34.66
CA ASP A 718 -26.44 26.98 -35.50
C ASP A 718 -27.27 25.91 -34.76
N GLY A 719 -26.88 25.58 -33.52
CA GLY A 719 -27.59 24.70 -32.60
C GLY A 719 -27.17 23.24 -32.66
N ASP A 720 -26.15 22.87 -33.43
CA ASP A 720 -25.59 21.53 -33.40
C ASP A 720 -24.32 21.41 -32.52
N ALA A 721 -23.95 20.18 -32.19
CA ALA A 721 -22.83 19.89 -31.30
C ALA A 721 -21.57 19.59 -32.12
N ASP A 722 -20.75 20.62 -32.37
CA ASP A 722 -19.39 20.51 -32.90
C ASP A 722 -18.45 19.84 -31.90
N LEU A 723 -17.34 19.29 -32.39
CA LEU A 723 -16.38 18.54 -31.57
C LEU A 723 -14.97 19.14 -31.64
N TYR A 724 -14.47 19.62 -30.50
CA TYR A 724 -13.08 20.05 -30.32
C TYR A 724 -12.26 18.91 -29.69
N LEU A 725 -11.10 18.61 -30.26
CA LEU A 725 -10.14 17.62 -29.75
C LEU A 725 -8.82 18.31 -29.40
N VAL A 726 -8.39 18.13 -28.15
CA VAL A 726 -7.09 18.57 -27.67
C VAL A 726 -6.04 17.50 -27.95
N SER A 727 -4.92 17.88 -28.54
CA SER A 727 -3.75 17.03 -28.77
C SER A 727 -2.75 17.21 -27.62
N GLY A 728 -2.22 16.11 -27.06
CA GLY A 728 -1.26 16.21 -25.96
C GLY A 728 -0.36 15.00 -25.77
N GLY A 729 0.41 15.01 -24.68
CA GLY A 729 1.35 13.96 -24.29
C GLY A 729 2.80 14.39 -24.52
N ALA A 730 3.75 13.54 -24.13
CA ALA A 730 5.19 13.79 -24.27
C ALA A 730 5.88 12.90 -25.30
N ASP A 731 5.10 12.22 -26.15
CA ASP A 731 5.59 11.25 -27.15
C ASP A 731 6.39 11.87 -28.30
N TYR A 732 6.21 13.18 -28.55
CA TYR A 732 6.79 13.89 -29.67
C TYR A 732 7.77 14.97 -29.21
N TYR A 733 8.65 15.39 -30.12
CA TYR A 733 9.59 16.47 -29.86
C TYR A 733 8.89 17.83 -29.77
N LEU A 734 9.56 18.80 -29.14
CA LEU A 734 9.09 20.18 -28.99
C LEU A 734 8.61 20.78 -30.34
N ASN A 735 7.42 21.38 -30.35
CA ASN A 735 6.78 21.97 -31.53
C ASN A 735 6.43 20.98 -32.67
N ALA A 736 6.27 19.68 -32.37
CA ALA A 736 5.78 18.73 -33.36
C ALA A 736 4.36 19.08 -33.83
N LYS A 737 4.09 18.92 -35.13
CA LYS A 737 2.75 19.17 -35.72
C LYS A 737 1.67 18.25 -35.17
N ASN A 738 2.06 17.14 -34.55
CA ASN A 738 1.16 16.22 -33.87
C ASN A 738 0.41 16.88 -32.70
N TYR A 739 0.91 18.00 -32.18
CA TYR A 739 0.28 18.74 -31.10
C TYR A 739 -0.79 19.74 -31.55
N GLN A 740 -1.03 19.89 -32.85
CA GLN A 740 -2.10 20.77 -33.33
C GLN A 740 -3.47 20.20 -32.93
N ASP A 741 -4.25 20.99 -32.20
CA ASP A 741 -5.65 20.72 -31.90
C ASP A 741 -6.53 20.69 -33.15
N LYS A 742 -7.67 20.00 -33.08
CA LYS A 742 -8.58 19.79 -34.20
C LYS A 742 -10.02 20.11 -33.82
N LEU A 743 -10.69 20.88 -34.67
CA LEU A 743 -12.12 21.20 -34.55
C LEU A 743 -12.89 20.58 -35.72
N TYR A 744 -14.00 19.91 -35.41
CA TYR A 744 -14.86 19.27 -36.38
C TYR A 744 -16.26 19.88 -36.33
N GLU A 745 -16.71 20.36 -37.49
CA GLU A 745 -18.06 20.90 -37.72
C GLU A 745 -19.04 19.75 -37.88
N ASN A 746 -20.17 19.80 -37.17
CA ASN A 746 -21.27 18.83 -37.28
C ASN A 746 -22.27 19.27 -38.37
N ASP A 747 -23.20 18.39 -38.75
CA ASP A 747 -24.32 18.68 -39.66
C ASP A 747 -25.70 18.56 -38.98
N GLY A 748 -25.70 18.54 -37.65
CA GLY A 748 -26.84 18.23 -36.79
C GLY A 748 -27.36 16.80 -36.88
N LYS A 749 -26.69 15.88 -37.58
CA LYS A 749 -27.08 14.46 -37.72
C LYS A 749 -25.98 13.50 -37.31
N GLY A 750 -24.93 14.01 -36.67
CA GLY A 750 -23.77 13.26 -36.21
C GLY A 750 -22.76 12.96 -37.32
N ASN A 751 -22.80 13.67 -38.45
CA ASN A 751 -21.77 13.55 -39.49
C ASN A 751 -20.81 14.75 -39.39
N TYR A 752 -19.55 14.46 -39.07
CA TYR A 752 -18.55 15.50 -38.86
C TYR A 752 -17.67 15.73 -40.09
N LYS A 753 -17.17 16.95 -40.24
CA LYS A 753 -16.09 17.31 -41.17
C LYS A 753 -15.05 18.19 -40.46
N LEU A 754 -13.78 18.10 -40.86
CA LEU A 754 -12.73 18.95 -40.28
C LEU A 754 -12.96 20.42 -40.64
N ALA A 755 -12.99 21.31 -39.64
CA ALA A 755 -13.06 22.76 -39.83
C ALA A 755 -11.66 23.30 -40.16
N VAL A 756 -11.31 23.30 -41.44
CA VAL A 756 -9.97 23.66 -41.93
C VAL A 756 -9.67 25.14 -41.64
N ASN A 757 -8.52 25.41 -41.01
CA ASN A 757 -8.05 26.75 -40.59
C ASN A 757 -8.97 27.47 -39.58
N ALA A 758 -9.87 26.75 -38.90
CA ALA A 758 -10.73 27.33 -37.87
C ALA A 758 -9.95 27.71 -36.61
N LEU A 759 -8.82 27.04 -36.34
CA LEU A 759 -7.98 27.26 -35.17
C LEU A 759 -6.65 27.94 -35.56
N PRO A 760 -6.04 28.73 -34.65
CA PRO A 760 -4.68 29.22 -34.82
C PRO A 760 -3.70 28.05 -34.96
N ALA A 761 -2.61 28.27 -35.72
CA ALA A 761 -1.51 27.32 -35.75
C ALA A 761 -0.82 27.29 -34.38
N GLU A 762 -0.84 26.11 -33.76
CA GLU A 762 -0.26 25.88 -32.44
C GLU A 762 0.35 24.46 -32.38
N THR A 763 1.34 24.31 -31.52
CA THR A 763 2.12 23.08 -31.39
C THR A 763 2.44 22.79 -29.94
N ILE A 764 1.52 23.13 -29.04
CA ILE A 764 1.69 22.94 -27.59
C ILE A 764 1.07 21.61 -27.17
N SER A 765 1.70 20.88 -26.24
CA SER A 765 1.03 19.71 -25.66
C SER A 765 -0.07 20.18 -24.70
N GLY A 766 -1.33 20.07 -25.15
CA GLY A 766 -2.50 20.47 -24.37
C GLY A 766 -2.89 19.50 -23.25
N ALA A 767 -3.73 20.00 -22.35
CA ALA A 767 -4.27 19.29 -21.18
C ALA A 767 -5.79 19.15 -21.22
N CYS A 768 -6.50 20.28 -21.36
CA CYS A 768 -7.95 20.36 -21.24
C CYS A 768 -8.53 21.51 -22.10
N VAL A 769 -9.82 21.44 -22.44
CA VAL A 769 -10.56 22.51 -23.13
C VAL A 769 -11.92 22.79 -22.48
N ARG A 770 -12.25 24.05 -22.22
CA ARG A 770 -13.55 24.46 -21.62
C ARG A 770 -14.15 25.65 -22.35
N ALA A 771 -15.46 25.57 -22.63
CA ALA A 771 -16.20 26.62 -23.32
C ALA A 771 -17.01 27.50 -22.36
N ALA A 772 -17.04 28.81 -22.60
CA ALA A 772 -17.96 29.76 -21.98
C ALA A 772 -18.12 31.02 -22.84
N ASP A 773 -19.28 31.69 -22.77
CA ASP A 773 -19.46 33.03 -23.32
C ASP A 773 -18.84 34.06 -22.36
N MET A 774 -17.51 34.15 -22.37
CA MET A 774 -16.76 34.96 -21.39
C MET A 774 -16.98 36.46 -21.58
N ASN A 775 -17.42 36.88 -22.77
CA ASN A 775 -17.52 38.28 -23.17
C ASN A 775 -18.98 38.75 -23.38
N LYS A 776 -19.95 37.84 -23.26
CA LYS A 776 -21.40 38.05 -23.42
C LYS A 776 -21.81 38.50 -24.83
N ASP A 777 -21.12 38.02 -25.87
CA ASP A 777 -21.49 38.27 -27.27
C ASP A 777 -22.37 37.16 -27.87
N GLY A 778 -22.69 36.12 -27.08
CA GLY A 778 -23.56 35.01 -27.48
C GLY A 778 -22.83 33.89 -28.21
N LEU A 779 -21.51 33.99 -28.39
CA LEU A 779 -20.66 32.92 -28.92
C LEU A 779 -19.85 32.31 -27.77
N LEU A 780 -19.63 30.99 -27.82
CA LEU A 780 -18.81 30.31 -26.83
C LEU A 780 -17.32 30.47 -27.17
N ASP A 781 -16.58 31.14 -26.28
CA ASP A 781 -15.12 31.24 -26.30
C ASP A 781 -14.49 30.01 -25.63
N LEU A 782 -13.21 29.72 -25.92
CA LEU A 782 -12.52 28.53 -25.40
C LEU A 782 -11.29 28.89 -24.57
N PHE A 783 -11.15 28.24 -23.41
CA PHE A 783 -9.88 28.10 -22.72
C PHE A 783 -9.26 26.75 -23.03
N VAL A 784 -8.01 26.74 -23.50
CA VAL A 784 -7.20 25.52 -23.73
C VAL A 784 -5.98 25.58 -22.83
N GLY A 785 -5.89 24.64 -21.89
CA GLY A 785 -4.81 24.56 -20.92
C GLY A 785 -3.57 23.85 -21.49
N GLY A 786 -2.40 24.45 -21.31
CA GLY A 786 -1.11 23.83 -21.67
C GLY A 786 -0.62 22.86 -20.58
N LYS A 787 -0.18 21.66 -20.96
CA LYS A 787 0.26 20.63 -20.01
C LYS A 787 1.76 20.66 -19.72
N ILE A 788 2.58 20.49 -20.75
CA ILE A 788 4.03 20.28 -20.62
C ILE A 788 4.78 20.66 -21.89
N GLU A 789 6.00 21.18 -21.76
CA GLU A 789 6.95 21.30 -22.87
C GLU A 789 7.72 19.96 -23.02
N PRO A 790 7.55 19.20 -24.12
CA PRO A 790 8.15 17.87 -24.24
C PRO A 790 9.68 17.90 -24.10
N GLY A 791 10.21 17.03 -23.24
CA GLY A 791 11.65 16.96 -22.91
C GLY A 791 12.19 18.06 -22.00
N ARG A 792 11.32 18.94 -21.46
CA ARG A 792 11.73 20.09 -20.63
C ARG A 792 11.03 20.15 -19.27
N PHE A 793 10.62 19.02 -18.70
CA PHE A 793 9.97 18.96 -17.38
C PHE A 793 10.78 19.73 -16.31
N PRO A 794 10.12 20.55 -15.45
CA PRO A 794 8.69 20.80 -15.32
C PRO A 794 8.20 22.07 -16.06
N GLU A 795 8.87 22.51 -17.13
CA GLU A 795 8.44 23.69 -17.90
C GLU A 795 7.09 23.45 -18.60
N ALA A 796 6.19 24.43 -18.50
CA ALA A 796 4.85 24.39 -19.08
C ALA A 796 4.71 25.38 -20.25
N PRO A 797 3.97 25.01 -21.31
CA PRO A 797 3.73 25.89 -22.44
C PRO A 797 2.74 27.00 -22.05
N ALA A 798 2.64 28.01 -22.91
CA ALA A 798 1.53 28.96 -22.79
C ALA A 798 0.20 28.26 -23.06
N GLY A 799 -0.82 28.50 -22.24
CA GLY A 799 -2.21 28.18 -22.57
C GLY A 799 -2.78 29.13 -23.63
N MET A 800 -3.98 28.83 -24.11
CA MET A 800 -4.68 29.64 -25.12
C MET A 800 -6.06 30.06 -24.62
N LEU A 801 -6.38 31.34 -24.77
CA LEU A 801 -7.75 31.82 -24.71
C LEU A 801 -8.18 32.22 -26.12
N LEU A 802 -9.09 31.45 -26.68
CA LEU A 802 -9.57 31.58 -28.03
C LEU A 802 -10.90 32.31 -28.03
N LYS A 803 -10.88 33.53 -28.58
CA LYS A 803 -12.11 34.28 -28.85
C LYS A 803 -12.77 33.72 -30.10
N ASN A 804 -14.04 33.38 -29.98
CA ASN A 804 -14.89 32.93 -31.06
C ASN A 804 -15.31 34.13 -31.93
N LYS A 805 -15.08 34.02 -33.24
CA LYS A 805 -15.50 35.00 -34.27
C LYS A 805 -16.35 34.36 -35.35
N SER A 806 -16.85 33.17 -35.08
CA SER A 806 -17.60 32.38 -36.03
C SER A 806 -18.84 33.12 -36.51
N THR A 807 -19.20 32.82 -37.74
CA THR A 807 -20.47 33.22 -38.34
C THR A 807 -21.10 31.96 -38.91
N LYS A 808 -22.42 31.96 -39.08
CA LYS A 808 -23.13 30.79 -39.59
C LYS A 808 -22.49 30.21 -40.87
N GLY A 809 -22.01 28.97 -40.81
CA GLY A 809 -21.32 28.25 -41.89
C GLY A 809 -19.83 28.58 -42.06
N HIS A 810 -19.23 29.33 -41.14
CA HIS A 810 -17.81 29.60 -41.07
C HIS A 810 -17.33 29.74 -39.62
N ILE A 811 -16.66 28.69 -39.14
CA ILE A 811 -16.05 28.66 -37.82
C ILE A 811 -14.67 29.33 -37.85
N GLU A 812 -14.44 30.29 -36.95
CA GLU A 812 -13.16 30.97 -36.79
C GLU A 812 -12.88 31.29 -35.31
N PHE A 813 -11.73 30.83 -34.81
CA PHE A 813 -11.18 31.17 -33.50
C PHE A 813 -9.86 31.92 -33.64
N VAL A 814 -9.68 32.93 -32.80
CA VAL A 814 -8.42 33.69 -32.73
C VAL A 814 -7.96 33.83 -31.29
N ASN A 815 -6.65 33.94 -31.07
CA ASN A 815 -6.12 34.28 -29.75
C ASN A 815 -6.69 35.63 -29.28
N ASP A 816 -7.24 35.68 -28.08
CA ASP A 816 -7.82 36.90 -27.53
C ASP A 816 -6.72 37.88 -27.06
N SER A 817 -6.37 38.81 -27.96
CA SER A 817 -5.38 39.86 -27.68
C SER A 817 -5.76 40.84 -26.56
N ASN A 818 -7.01 40.81 -26.06
CA ASN A 818 -7.40 41.64 -24.92
C ASN A 818 -6.88 41.09 -23.60
N GLN A 819 -6.57 39.79 -23.54
CA GLN A 819 -5.98 39.19 -22.36
C GLN A 819 -4.50 39.51 -22.28
N LYS A 820 -4.12 40.22 -21.21
CA LYS A 820 -2.75 40.68 -21.00
C LYS A 820 -2.13 40.15 -19.71
N ASP A 821 -2.91 39.43 -18.90
CA ASP A 821 -2.39 38.81 -17.69
C ASP A 821 -1.45 37.66 -18.07
N ALA A 822 -0.16 37.85 -17.80
CA ALA A 822 0.86 36.83 -18.09
C ALA A 822 0.62 35.53 -17.31
N THR A 823 -0.03 35.62 -16.14
CA THR A 823 -0.33 34.44 -15.32
C THR A 823 -1.49 33.62 -15.89
N LEU A 824 -2.35 34.21 -16.72
CA LEU A 824 -3.39 33.48 -17.46
C LEU A 824 -2.82 32.74 -18.65
N LEU A 825 -1.84 33.33 -19.33
CA LEU A 825 -1.14 32.68 -20.45
C LEU A 825 -0.16 31.62 -19.97
N HIS A 826 0.43 31.77 -18.77
CA HIS A 826 1.33 30.80 -18.17
C HIS A 826 0.87 30.40 -16.76
N PRO A 827 -0.28 29.71 -16.63
CA PRO A 827 -0.84 29.37 -15.33
C PRO A 827 -0.05 28.24 -14.64
N GLY A 828 0.71 27.44 -15.41
CA GLY A 828 1.47 26.29 -14.93
C GLY A 828 1.21 25.06 -15.80
N MET A 829 1.55 23.88 -15.29
CA MET A 829 1.26 22.60 -15.94
C MET A 829 -0.21 22.21 -15.73
N VAL A 830 -1.11 22.72 -16.56
CA VAL A 830 -2.56 22.55 -16.39
C VAL A 830 -2.95 21.08 -16.51
N THR A 831 -3.93 20.66 -15.70
CA THR A 831 -4.59 19.36 -15.78
C THR A 831 -6.10 19.49 -15.96
N ASP A 832 -6.71 20.52 -15.37
CA ASP A 832 -8.14 20.76 -15.47
C ASP A 832 -8.54 22.23 -15.30
N ALA A 833 -9.73 22.58 -15.77
CA ALA A 833 -10.33 23.89 -15.59
C ALA A 833 -11.87 23.80 -15.54
N VAL A 834 -12.50 24.81 -14.93
CA VAL A 834 -13.96 24.98 -14.92
C VAL A 834 -14.33 26.46 -15.00
N TRP A 835 -15.42 26.75 -15.70
CA TRP A 835 -16.05 28.08 -15.72
C TRP A 835 -17.19 28.11 -14.71
N ILE A 836 -17.17 29.10 -13.81
CA ILE A 836 -18.15 29.27 -12.74
C ILE A 836 -18.31 30.75 -12.38
N ASP A 837 -19.51 31.19 -12.01
CA ASP A 837 -19.75 32.55 -11.50
C ASP A 837 -19.54 32.56 -9.98
N LEU A 838 -18.29 32.78 -9.54
CA LEU A 838 -17.90 32.64 -8.13
C LEU A 838 -18.43 33.77 -7.25
N ASN A 839 -18.58 34.95 -7.82
CA ASN A 839 -18.96 36.16 -7.11
C ASN A 839 -20.43 36.56 -7.33
N LYS A 840 -21.18 35.77 -8.11
CA LYS A 840 -22.60 35.96 -8.46
C LYS A 840 -22.87 37.30 -9.17
N ASP A 841 -21.92 37.80 -9.95
CA ASP A 841 -22.07 39.03 -10.74
C ASP A 841 -22.63 38.77 -12.16
N GLY A 842 -22.86 37.48 -12.48
CA GLY A 842 -23.38 36.99 -13.74
C GLY A 842 -22.31 36.81 -14.82
N TRP A 843 -21.03 37.07 -14.56
CA TRP A 843 -19.92 36.77 -15.46
C TRP A 843 -19.26 35.45 -15.03
N GLN A 844 -18.89 34.61 -16.01
CA GLN A 844 -18.21 33.36 -15.72
C GLN A 844 -16.73 33.64 -15.43
N ASP A 845 -16.28 33.26 -14.25
CA ASP A 845 -14.89 33.25 -13.82
C ASP A 845 -14.23 31.91 -14.20
N LEU A 846 -12.92 31.92 -14.43
CA LEU A 846 -12.16 30.72 -14.78
C LEU A 846 -11.38 30.22 -13.57
N VAL A 847 -11.60 28.96 -13.18
CA VAL A 847 -10.77 28.28 -12.18
C VAL A 847 -9.91 27.22 -12.87
N VAL A 848 -8.61 27.23 -12.60
CA VAL A 848 -7.62 26.35 -13.23
C VAL A 848 -6.84 25.58 -12.15
N ALA A 849 -6.60 24.30 -12.41
CA ALA A 849 -5.78 23.44 -11.58
C ALA A 849 -4.71 22.71 -12.42
N GLY A 850 -3.59 22.39 -11.78
CA GLY A 850 -2.45 21.76 -12.43
C GLY A 850 -1.34 21.35 -11.49
N MET A 851 -0.27 20.79 -12.05
CA MET A 851 0.92 20.39 -11.30
C MET A 851 1.78 21.61 -10.93
N PHE A 852 2.30 21.62 -9.69
CA PHE A 852 3.18 22.66 -9.14
C PHE A 852 2.58 24.07 -9.04
N MET A 853 1.27 24.21 -9.22
CA MET A 853 0.55 25.48 -9.18
C MET A 853 -0.55 25.48 -8.11
N PRO A 854 -0.96 26.64 -7.58
CA PRO A 854 -2.14 26.73 -6.74
C PRO A 854 -3.42 26.47 -7.56
N VAL A 855 -4.51 26.14 -6.87
CA VAL A 855 -5.86 26.31 -7.45
C VAL A 855 -6.00 27.79 -7.79
N THR A 856 -6.06 28.11 -9.07
CA THR A 856 -5.89 29.48 -9.58
C THR A 856 -7.23 30.02 -10.05
N VAL A 857 -7.61 31.22 -9.58
CA VAL A 857 -8.87 31.88 -9.93
C VAL A 857 -8.58 33.11 -10.78
N PHE A 858 -9.23 33.17 -11.94
CA PHE A 858 -9.26 34.35 -12.80
C PHE A 858 -10.68 34.91 -12.82
N GLU A 859 -10.88 36.03 -12.13
CA GLU A 859 -12.17 36.73 -12.15
C GLU A 859 -12.39 37.45 -13.48
N ASN A 860 -13.63 37.44 -13.95
CA ASN A 860 -14.01 38.03 -15.22
C ASN A 860 -14.52 39.46 -15.04
N HIS A 861 -13.65 40.42 -15.33
CA HIS A 861 -13.99 41.84 -15.35
C HIS A 861 -14.51 42.27 -16.73
N ARG A 862 -15.70 41.76 -17.08
CA ARG A 862 -16.44 42.09 -18.32
C ARG A 862 -15.67 41.77 -19.61
N GLY A 863 -15.27 40.52 -19.74
CA GLY A 863 -14.49 39.98 -20.86
C GLY A 863 -12.97 40.06 -20.69
N VAL A 864 -12.47 40.58 -19.57
CA VAL A 864 -11.04 40.60 -19.24
C VAL A 864 -10.82 39.80 -17.96
N LEU A 865 -10.08 38.71 -18.07
CA LEU A 865 -9.75 37.85 -16.94
C LEU A 865 -8.57 38.42 -16.15
N GLN A 866 -8.69 38.42 -14.82
CA GLN A 866 -7.65 38.89 -13.90
C GLN A 866 -7.41 37.87 -12.80
N ASN A 867 -6.13 37.56 -12.53
CA ASN A 867 -5.78 36.64 -11.47
C ASN A 867 -6.11 37.20 -10.07
N GLU A 868 -7.08 36.61 -9.40
CA GLU A 868 -7.55 36.97 -8.07
C GLU A 868 -7.27 35.85 -7.05
N THR A 869 -6.45 34.84 -7.39
CA THR A 869 -6.14 33.67 -6.56
C THR A 869 -5.80 34.02 -5.10
N LYS A 870 -4.98 35.06 -4.90
CA LYS A 870 -4.60 35.51 -3.57
C LYS A 870 -5.75 36.16 -2.81
N ALA A 871 -6.65 36.87 -3.49
CA ALA A 871 -7.82 37.47 -2.87
C ALA A 871 -8.78 36.40 -2.32
N TYR A 872 -8.83 35.23 -2.97
CA TYR A 872 -9.55 34.04 -2.49
C TYR A 872 -8.78 33.21 -1.45
N GLY A 873 -7.55 33.58 -1.09
CA GLY A 873 -6.74 32.84 -0.11
C GLY A 873 -6.18 31.51 -0.63
N LEU A 874 -6.12 31.31 -1.95
CA LEU A 874 -5.72 30.05 -2.57
C LEU A 874 -4.24 29.99 -2.97
N ASP A 875 -3.45 31.05 -2.77
CA ASP A 875 -2.04 31.13 -3.18
C ASP A 875 -1.13 30.10 -2.49
N SER A 876 -1.57 29.55 -1.36
CA SER A 876 -0.90 28.49 -0.59
C SER A 876 -1.31 27.06 -0.95
N THR A 877 -2.15 26.89 -1.99
CA THR A 877 -2.66 25.57 -2.40
C THR A 877 -1.83 24.90 -3.48
N ARG A 878 -0.49 25.09 -3.50
CA ARG A 878 0.33 24.45 -4.53
C ARG A 878 0.27 22.93 -4.41
N GLY A 879 -0.21 22.25 -5.45
CA GLY A 879 -0.48 20.81 -5.42
C GLY A 879 -0.06 20.08 -6.68
N TRP A 880 -0.26 18.77 -6.67
CA TRP A 880 -0.23 17.93 -7.87
C TRP A 880 -1.67 17.73 -8.32
N TRP A 881 -2.34 18.82 -8.68
CA TRP A 881 -3.77 18.79 -8.94
C TRP A 881 -4.10 18.02 -10.22
N CYS A 882 -5.17 17.25 -10.19
CA CYS A 882 -5.57 16.35 -11.27
C CYS A 882 -6.94 16.71 -11.87
N ARG A 883 -7.92 17.09 -11.05
CA ARG A 883 -9.31 17.26 -11.47
C ARG A 883 -10.03 18.33 -10.64
N LEU A 884 -10.94 19.06 -11.27
CA LEU A 884 -11.85 20.01 -10.62
C LEU A 884 -13.30 19.54 -10.75
N LEU A 885 -14.05 19.68 -9.66
CA LEU A 885 -15.50 19.49 -9.63
C LEU A 885 -16.13 20.68 -8.90
N ALA A 886 -17.11 21.31 -9.54
CA ALA A 886 -17.83 22.45 -8.99
C ALA A 886 -19.30 22.07 -8.77
N ALA A 887 -19.80 22.26 -7.55
CA ALA A 887 -21.20 22.06 -7.17
C ALA A 887 -21.48 22.77 -5.84
N ASP A 888 -22.75 22.93 -5.49
CA ASP A 888 -23.18 23.42 -4.18
C ASP A 888 -23.29 22.21 -3.21
N PHE A 889 -22.25 21.97 -2.41
CA PHE A 889 -22.16 20.76 -1.56
C PHE A 889 -22.70 20.98 -0.14
N ASP A 890 -22.77 22.23 0.32
CA ASP A 890 -23.37 22.59 1.60
C ASP A 890 -24.78 23.22 1.47
N ASN A 891 -25.32 23.28 0.24
CA ASN A 891 -26.68 23.71 -0.08
C ASN A 891 -26.99 25.13 0.40
N ASP A 892 -25.98 26.00 0.38
CA ASP A 892 -26.11 27.42 0.73
C ASP A 892 -26.33 28.33 -0.50
N GLY A 893 -26.23 27.75 -1.70
CA GLY A 893 -26.44 28.39 -2.99
C GLY A 893 -25.20 29.05 -3.58
N ASP A 894 -24.06 29.09 -2.88
CA ASP A 894 -22.75 29.38 -3.47
C ASP A 894 -22.17 28.11 -4.12
N THR A 895 -21.35 28.27 -5.16
CA THR A 895 -20.67 27.12 -5.78
C THR A 895 -19.36 26.85 -5.06
N ASP A 896 -19.23 25.64 -4.53
CA ASP A 896 -18.04 25.11 -3.90
C ASP A 896 -17.17 24.34 -4.90
N LEU A 897 -15.96 23.94 -4.46
CA LEU A 897 -15.05 23.12 -5.25
C LEU A 897 -14.62 21.86 -4.50
N VAL A 898 -14.51 20.77 -5.25
CA VAL A 898 -13.72 19.59 -4.89
C VAL A 898 -12.58 19.49 -5.87
N VAL A 899 -11.35 19.36 -5.34
CA VAL A 899 -10.14 19.32 -6.14
C VAL A 899 -9.41 18.01 -5.89
N GLY A 900 -9.33 17.17 -6.92
CA GLY A 900 -8.59 15.93 -6.91
C GLY A 900 -7.09 16.17 -7.00
N ASN A 901 -6.30 15.45 -6.20
CA ASN A 901 -4.84 15.55 -6.13
C ASN A 901 -4.22 14.15 -6.22
N MET A 902 -2.90 14.05 -6.10
CA MET A 902 -2.16 12.80 -6.08
C MET A 902 -2.58 11.86 -4.93
N GLY A 903 -3.03 12.40 -3.80
CA GLY A 903 -3.27 11.63 -2.58
C GLY A 903 -2.00 11.43 -1.77
N THR A 904 -2.15 10.90 -0.55
CA THR A 904 -1.05 10.75 0.42
C THR A 904 -0.52 9.32 0.54
N ASN A 905 -1.05 8.37 -0.23
CA ASN A 905 -0.49 7.04 -0.36
C ASN A 905 0.72 7.01 -1.32
N THR A 906 1.79 7.68 -0.92
CA THR A 906 3.02 7.83 -1.69
C THR A 906 4.21 8.04 -0.76
N GLN A 907 5.44 7.77 -1.20
CA GLN A 907 6.66 8.11 -0.44
C GLN A 907 6.82 9.62 -0.23
N PHE A 908 6.15 10.43 -1.05
CA PHE A 908 6.24 11.88 -0.95
C PHE A 908 5.37 12.42 0.17
N LYS A 909 5.99 13.27 1.01
CA LYS A 909 5.28 14.12 1.97
C LYS A 909 5.52 15.56 1.56
N ALA A 910 4.47 16.38 1.61
CA ALA A 910 4.53 17.79 1.25
C ALA A 910 3.74 18.63 2.25
N SER A 911 4.35 19.73 2.67
CA SER A 911 3.71 20.78 3.47
C SER A 911 4.26 22.14 3.07
N ALA A 912 3.66 23.24 3.53
CA ALA A 912 4.22 24.57 3.33
C ALA A 912 5.64 24.73 3.92
N LYS A 913 5.98 23.99 4.98
CA LYS A 913 7.29 24.04 5.65
C LYS A 913 8.31 23.10 4.99
N GLU A 914 7.84 21.94 4.54
CA GLU A 914 8.63 20.89 3.93
C GLU A 914 8.02 20.54 2.57
N PRO A 915 8.18 21.42 1.57
CA PRO A 915 7.57 21.20 0.26
C PRO A 915 8.31 20.12 -0.52
N LEU A 916 7.59 19.44 -1.41
CA LEU A 916 8.20 18.68 -2.50
C LEU A 916 8.62 19.70 -3.58
N THR A 917 9.85 19.61 -4.08
CA THR A 917 10.39 20.62 -5.01
C THR A 917 11.07 19.98 -6.21
N VAL A 918 10.98 20.61 -7.37
CA VAL A 918 11.85 20.30 -8.52
C VAL A 918 12.70 21.52 -8.79
N THR A 919 14.01 21.40 -8.59
CA THR A 919 14.99 22.42 -9.00
C THR A 919 15.56 22.03 -10.35
N TYR A 920 15.46 22.92 -11.34
CA TYR A 920 15.78 22.60 -12.72
C TYR A 920 16.53 23.72 -13.43
N ALA A 921 17.51 23.32 -14.23
CA ALA A 921 18.35 24.13 -15.10
C ALA A 921 19.06 23.22 -16.10
N ASP A 922 19.78 23.79 -17.06
CA ASP A 922 20.85 23.09 -17.77
C ASP A 922 22.14 23.21 -16.92
N PHE A 923 22.39 22.25 -16.03
CA PHE A 923 23.49 22.35 -15.07
C PHE A 923 24.86 22.04 -15.69
N ASN A 924 24.88 21.29 -16.79
CA ASN A 924 26.09 20.79 -17.44
C ASN A 924 26.41 21.51 -18.78
N GLY A 925 25.50 22.34 -19.29
CA GLY A 925 25.65 23.15 -20.50
C GLY A 925 25.38 22.40 -21.81
N ASP A 926 24.54 21.36 -21.80
CA ASP A 926 24.23 20.52 -22.96
C ASP A 926 22.87 20.80 -23.62
N GLU A 927 22.20 21.88 -23.23
CA GLU A 927 20.87 22.30 -23.67
C GLU A 927 19.70 21.41 -23.21
N VAL A 928 19.96 20.37 -22.41
CA VAL A 928 18.95 19.54 -21.77
C VAL A 928 18.61 20.11 -20.39
N ILE A 929 17.32 20.09 -20.03
CA ILE A 929 16.89 20.48 -18.68
C ILE A 929 17.09 19.31 -17.74
N ASP A 930 17.75 19.55 -16.61
CA ASP A 930 18.00 18.61 -15.54
C ASP A 930 17.01 18.81 -14.37
N PRO A 931 15.89 18.07 -14.30
CA PRO A 931 14.92 18.22 -13.22
C PRO A 931 15.31 17.44 -11.98
N ILE A 932 15.85 18.11 -10.97
CA ILE A 932 16.19 17.46 -9.70
C ILE A 932 15.01 17.57 -8.73
N LEU A 933 14.23 16.49 -8.64
CA LEU A 933 13.18 16.31 -7.62
C LEU A 933 13.82 16.11 -6.24
N CYS A 934 13.40 16.92 -5.27
CA CYS A 934 13.83 16.83 -3.89
C CYS A 934 12.63 16.73 -2.94
N TYR A 935 12.78 15.93 -1.88
CA TYR A 935 11.77 15.73 -0.84
C TYR A 935 12.42 15.81 0.54
N TYR A 936 11.61 15.99 1.58
CA TYR A 936 12.10 16.05 2.95
C TYR A 936 12.09 14.67 3.62
N ASN A 937 13.20 14.31 4.26
CA ASN A 937 13.33 13.15 5.15
C ASN A 937 14.14 13.58 6.38
N GLY A 938 13.64 13.30 7.60
CA GLY A 938 14.31 13.73 8.84
C GLY A 938 14.51 15.26 8.96
N GLY A 939 13.62 16.07 8.37
CA GLY A 939 13.70 17.54 8.36
C GLY A 939 14.74 18.13 7.40
N LYS A 940 15.33 17.34 6.51
CA LYS A 940 16.30 17.77 5.50
C LYS A 940 15.80 17.43 4.10
N SER A 941 16.06 18.33 3.14
CA SER A 941 15.72 18.13 1.73
C SER A 941 16.84 17.37 1.01
N TYR A 942 16.48 16.27 0.34
CA TYR A 942 17.41 15.41 -0.41
C TYR A 942 16.91 15.19 -1.84
N PRO A 943 17.82 15.06 -2.83
CA PRO A 943 17.46 14.58 -4.15
C PRO A 943 16.84 13.18 -4.08
N TYR A 944 15.69 12.97 -4.74
CA TYR A 944 14.99 11.68 -4.73
C TYR A 944 15.74 10.59 -5.50
N PHE A 945 16.38 10.95 -6.62
CA PHE A 945 17.04 9.98 -7.50
C PHE A 945 18.28 9.34 -6.86
N SER A 946 18.54 8.09 -7.24
CA SER A 946 19.76 7.38 -6.86
C SER A 946 21.00 8.06 -7.42
N ARG A 947 22.16 7.66 -6.90
CA ARG A 947 23.44 8.13 -7.40
C ARG A 947 23.59 7.85 -8.89
N ASP A 948 23.29 6.63 -9.32
CA ASP A 948 23.57 6.19 -10.69
C ASP A 948 22.68 6.94 -11.72
N GLU A 949 21.42 7.22 -11.39
CA GLU A 949 20.52 8.01 -12.25
C GLU A 949 20.96 9.48 -12.37
N ILE A 950 21.40 10.09 -11.26
CA ILE A 950 21.96 11.45 -11.28
C ILE A 950 23.21 11.51 -12.15
N LEU A 951 24.05 10.48 -12.10
CA LEU A 951 25.30 10.43 -12.88
C LEU A 951 25.06 10.11 -14.35
N GLU A 952 23.98 9.40 -14.68
CA GLU A 952 23.52 9.22 -16.06
C GLU A 952 23.12 10.56 -16.67
N GLN A 953 22.34 11.37 -15.94
CA GLN A 953 21.92 12.70 -16.39
C GLN A 953 23.06 13.73 -16.36
N ILE A 954 23.87 13.76 -15.29
CA ILE A 954 24.92 14.76 -15.07
C ILE A 954 26.28 14.08 -14.79
N PRO A 955 26.97 13.55 -15.83
CA PRO A 955 28.21 12.78 -15.66
C PRO A 955 29.35 13.54 -14.96
N ALA A 956 29.35 14.88 -15.01
CA ALA A 956 30.35 15.71 -14.36
C ALA A 956 30.42 15.52 -12.83
N LEU A 957 29.33 15.09 -12.20
CA LEU A 957 29.25 14.85 -10.76
C LEU A 957 30.01 13.60 -10.29
N GLN A 958 30.40 12.70 -11.20
CA GLN A 958 31.14 11.47 -10.89
C GLN A 958 32.46 11.74 -10.14
N LYS A 959 33.12 12.88 -10.41
CA LYS A 959 34.36 13.28 -9.72
C LYS A 959 34.16 13.58 -8.23
N ARG A 960 32.93 13.98 -7.85
CA ARG A 960 32.56 14.29 -6.45
C ARG A 960 31.96 13.06 -5.77
N PHE A 961 31.11 12.33 -6.48
CA PHE A 961 30.32 11.21 -5.93
C PHE A 961 30.77 9.88 -6.53
N GLY A 962 32.03 9.51 -6.29
CA GLY A 962 32.63 8.27 -6.79
C GLY A 962 32.10 7.00 -6.11
N ARG A 963 31.63 7.12 -4.86
CA ARG A 963 31.04 6.05 -4.05
C ARG A 963 29.61 6.42 -3.64
N TYR A 964 28.78 5.43 -3.34
CA TYR A 964 27.40 5.64 -2.89
C TYR A 964 27.36 6.40 -1.57
N LYS A 965 28.24 6.06 -0.61
CA LYS A 965 28.32 6.78 0.66
C LYS A 965 28.70 8.25 0.54
N ASP A 966 29.39 8.64 -0.53
CA ASP A 966 29.75 10.04 -0.77
C ASP A 966 28.52 10.85 -1.25
N TYR A 967 27.52 10.17 -1.83
CA TYR A 967 26.26 10.74 -2.30
C TYR A 967 25.11 10.63 -1.29
N ALA A 968 25.18 9.67 -0.37
CA ALA A 968 24.05 9.26 0.48
C ALA A 968 23.42 10.40 1.29
N ASP A 969 24.19 11.43 1.65
CA ASP A 969 23.71 12.62 2.37
C ASP A 969 23.78 13.91 1.54
N ALA A 970 24.08 13.82 0.25
CA ALA A 970 24.28 14.99 -0.60
C ALA A 970 22.99 15.80 -0.77
N GLN A 971 23.08 17.11 -0.59
CA GLN A 971 22.03 18.07 -0.93
C GLN A 971 22.39 18.82 -2.21
N LEU A 972 21.45 19.59 -2.75
CA LEU A 972 21.68 20.39 -3.96
C LEU A 972 22.91 21.32 -3.85
N SER A 973 23.20 21.85 -2.67
CA SER A 973 24.37 22.69 -2.40
C SER A 973 25.71 21.94 -2.48
N ASP A 974 25.72 20.62 -2.32
CA ASP A 974 26.91 19.78 -2.47
C ASP A 974 27.13 19.41 -3.95
N MET A 975 26.04 19.34 -4.71
CA MET A 975 26.03 19.01 -6.13
C MET A 975 26.41 20.22 -6.99
N PHE A 976 25.89 21.41 -6.67
CA PHE A 976 26.00 22.60 -7.53
C PHE A 976 26.54 23.82 -6.79
N SER A 977 27.22 24.69 -7.54
CA SER A 977 27.69 25.97 -7.01
C SER A 977 26.52 26.93 -6.72
N SER A 978 26.72 27.89 -5.81
CA SER A 978 25.72 28.92 -5.55
C SER A 978 25.35 29.74 -6.80
N GLU A 979 26.28 29.89 -7.76
CA GLU A 979 25.99 30.55 -9.04
C GLU A 979 25.04 29.73 -9.92
N GLN A 980 25.27 28.41 -10.00
CA GLN A 980 24.38 27.51 -10.74
C GLN A 980 22.99 27.49 -10.10
N LEU A 981 22.91 27.37 -8.77
CA LEU A 981 21.64 27.35 -8.05
C LEU A 981 20.89 28.69 -8.17
N ALA A 982 21.58 29.83 -8.21
CA ALA A 982 20.96 31.14 -8.41
C ALA A 982 20.40 31.34 -9.82
N LYS A 983 20.88 30.59 -10.83
CA LYS A 983 20.35 30.58 -12.19
C LYS A 983 19.26 29.54 -12.41
N ALA A 984 19.13 28.57 -11.50
CA ALA A 984 18.13 27.53 -11.58
C ALA A 984 16.74 28.05 -11.22
N SER A 985 15.72 27.41 -11.78
CA SER A 985 14.32 27.63 -11.40
C SER A 985 13.88 26.55 -10.41
N THR A 986 12.81 26.81 -9.66
CA THR A 986 12.25 25.83 -8.72
C THR A 986 10.73 25.85 -8.75
N ALA A 987 10.15 24.68 -8.99
CA ALA A 987 8.73 24.40 -8.86
C ALA A 987 8.48 23.68 -7.53
N SER A 988 7.33 23.90 -6.89
CA SER A 988 7.04 23.32 -5.57
C SER A 988 5.58 22.89 -5.39
N ILE A 989 5.41 21.86 -4.57
CA ILE A 989 4.14 21.31 -4.09
C ILE A 989 4.14 21.42 -2.56
N GLN A 990 3.05 21.95 -2.02
CA GLN A 990 2.84 22.19 -0.60
C GLN A 990 1.75 21.30 -0.01
N THR A 991 0.93 20.64 -0.83
CA THR A 991 -0.05 19.64 -0.39
C THR A 991 -0.28 18.58 -1.46
N LEU A 992 -0.46 17.33 -1.02
CA LEU A 992 -0.86 16.20 -1.87
C LEU A 992 -2.29 15.75 -1.60
N HIS A 993 -2.98 16.37 -0.63
CA HIS A 993 -4.35 16.00 -0.30
C HIS A 993 -5.32 16.41 -1.40
N SER A 994 -6.25 15.54 -1.74
CA SER A 994 -7.52 15.91 -2.37
C SER A 994 -8.34 16.71 -1.36
N ILE A 995 -8.90 17.84 -1.79
CA ILE A 995 -9.51 18.84 -0.88
C ILE A 995 -10.93 19.22 -1.31
N TYR A 996 -11.71 19.63 -0.32
CA TYR A 996 -12.95 20.40 -0.45
C TYR A 996 -12.66 21.87 -0.13
N ILE A 997 -13.20 22.77 -0.94
CA ILE A 997 -13.10 24.22 -0.78
C ILE A 997 -14.53 24.78 -0.74
N SER A 998 -14.97 25.17 0.45
CA SER A 998 -16.28 25.81 0.65
C SER A 998 -16.19 27.30 0.32
N ASN A 999 -17.12 27.78 -0.51
CA ASN A 999 -17.27 29.17 -0.88
C ASN A 999 -18.18 29.89 0.12
N ASN A 1000 -17.59 30.66 1.04
CA ASN A 1000 -18.34 31.38 2.08
C ASN A 1000 -18.82 32.77 1.62
N GLY A 1001 -18.84 33.01 0.30
CA GLY A 1001 -19.11 34.29 -0.33
C GLY A 1001 -18.01 35.34 -0.12
N ASN A 1002 -18.13 36.49 -0.80
CA ASN A 1002 -17.22 37.65 -0.66
C ASN A 1002 -15.72 37.31 -0.80
N LYS A 1003 -15.38 36.39 -1.71
CA LYS A 1003 -14.02 35.85 -1.91
C LYS A 1003 -13.41 35.16 -0.67
N GLN A 1004 -14.22 34.61 0.23
CA GLN A 1004 -13.75 33.88 1.41
C GLN A 1004 -13.90 32.37 1.23
N PHE A 1005 -12.79 31.66 1.08
CA PHE A 1005 -12.79 30.20 0.95
C PHE A 1005 -12.30 29.50 2.22
N THR A 1006 -12.92 28.37 2.53
CA THR A 1006 -12.49 27.47 3.61
C THR A 1006 -12.04 26.14 3.01
N ILE A 1007 -10.79 25.76 3.26
CA ILE A 1007 -10.18 24.54 2.69
C ILE A 1007 -10.16 23.43 3.73
N LYS A 1008 -10.58 22.23 3.36
CA LYS A 1008 -10.52 21.02 4.18
C LYS A 1008 -10.05 19.83 3.35
N PRO A 1009 -9.21 18.92 3.87
CA PRO A 1009 -8.93 17.66 3.20
C PRO A 1009 -10.20 16.79 3.16
N LEU A 1010 -10.37 16.02 2.08
CA LEU A 1010 -11.33 14.91 2.05
C LEU A 1010 -10.88 13.77 2.99
N PRO A 1011 -11.79 12.86 3.41
CA PRO A 1011 -11.45 11.74 4.29
C PRO A 1011 -10.30 10.87 3.78
N ALA A 1012 -9.64 10.12 4.67
CA ALA A 1012 -8.46 9.28 4.35
C ALA A 1012 -8.67 8.33 3.15
N TYR A 1013 -9.86 7.75 3.00
CA TYR A 1013 -10.25 6.91 1.86
C TYR A 1013 -10.16 7.63 0.50
N ALA A 1014 -10.30 8.96 0.47
CA ALA A 1014 -10.13 9.78 -0.75
C ALA A 1014 -8.64 10.11 -1.05
N GLN A 1015 -7.71 9.71 -0.18
CA GLN A 1015 -6.28 9.98 -0.28
C GLN A 1015 -5.46 8.74 -0.66
N ILE A 1016 -6.10 7.57 -0.82
CA ILE A 1016 -5.43 6.27 -1.08
C ILE A 1016 -4.78 6.18 -2.47
N SER A 1017 -5.14 7.07 -3.39
CA SER A 1017 -4.62 7.10 -4.76
C SER A 1017 -4.87 8.46 -5.42
N MET A 1018 -4.37 8.67 -6.65
CA MET A 1018 -4.65 9.88 -7.42
C MET A 1018 -6.14 9.99 -7.74
N THR A 1019 -6.72 11.16 -7.54
CA THR A 1019 -8.14 11.41 -7.85
C THR A 1019 -8.26 12.06 -9.24
N ASN A 1020 -8.56 11.26 -10.26
CA ASN A 1020 -8.63 11.68 -11.66
C ASN A 1020 -10.07 11.74 -12.21
N GLY A 1021 -11.04 11.13 -11.53
CA GLY A 1021 -12.46 11.16 -11.87
C GLY A 1021 -13.30 11.66 -10.71
N LEU A 1022 -14.21 12.59 -10.98
CA LEU A 1022 -15.07 13.23 -9.98
C LEU A 1022 -16.46 13.49 -10.59
N VAL A 1023 -17.51 13.09 -9.87
CA VAL A 1023 -18.91 13.37 -10.21
C VAL A 1023 -19.65 13.81 -8.95
N ALA A 1024 -20.38 14.92 -9.02
CA ALA A 1024 -21.31 15.38 -7.99
C ALA A 1024 -22.70 14.81 -8.30
N LYS A 1025 -23.28 14.05 -7.37
CA LYS A 1025 -24.62 13.47 -7.53
C LYS A 1025 -25.24 13.17 -6.18
N ASP A 1026 -26.54 13.42 -6.03
CA ASP A 1026 -27.35 12.84 -4.96
C ASP A 1026 -27.59 11.35 -5.26
N ILE A 1027 -26.83 10.46 -4.61
CA ILE A 1027 -26.80 9.03 -4.95
C ILE A 1027 -27.90 8.24 -4.24
N ASP A 1028 -28.54 8.81 -3.22
CA ASP A 1028 -29.62 8.17 -2.47
C ASP A 1028 -30.93 8.98 -2.41
N ASN A 1029 -31.00 10.08 -3.17
CA ASN A 1029 -32.14 10.97 -3.32
C ASN A 1029 -32.57 11.64 -2.00
N ASP A 1030 -31.62 11.93 -1.10
CA ASP A 1030 -31.89 12.61 0.17
C ASP A 1030 -31.88 14.15 0.07
N GLY A 1031 -31.62 14.68 -1.13
CA GLY A 1031 -31.57 16.10 -1.46
C GLY A 1031 -30.22 16.75 -1.18
N LYS A 1032 -29.18 15.97 -0.87
CA LYS A 1032 -27.83 16.45 -0.59
C LYS A 1032 -26.88 15.98 -1.67
N MET A 1033 -25.88 16.79 -1.98
CA MET A 1033 -24.91 16.44 -3.01
C MET A 1033 -23.85 15.50 -2.42
N ASP A 1034 -23.71 14.33 -3.05
CA ASP A 1034 -22.64 13.38 -2.76
C ASP A 1034 -21.55 13.46 -3.82
N ILE A 1035 -20.42 12.79 -3.55
CA ILE A 1035 -19.30 12.71 -4.50
C ILE A 1035 -19.07 11.24 -4.85
N VAL A 1036 -19.00 10.94 -6.14
CA VAL A 1036 -18.40 9.71 -6.64
C VAL A 1036 -17.03 10.06 -7.21
N LEU A 1037 -15.99 9.43 -6.68
CA LEU A 1037 -14.62 9.61 -7.13
C LEU A 1037 -14.02 8.30 -7.62
N ALA A 1038 -13.16 8.40 -8.63
CA ALA A 1038 -12.38 7.31 -9.18
C ALA A 1038 -10.99 7.82 -9.54
N GLY A 1039 -10.03 6.92 -9.70
CA GLY A 1039 -8.65 7.32 -9.66
C GLY A 1039 -7.67 6.29 -10.18
N ASN A 1040 -6.50 6.29 -9.55
CA ASN A 1040 -5.29 5.58 -9.95
C ASN A 1040 -4.46 6.28 -11.00
N PHE A 1041 -3.18 5.90 -11.01
CA PHE A 1041 -2.19 6.33 -11.98
C PHE A 1041 -1.04 5.32 -11.96
N TYR A 1042 -0.97 4.47 -12.99
CA TYR A 1042 0.01 3.39 -13.07
C TYR A 1042 1.40 3.80 -13.59
N PRO A 1043 1.58 4.83 -14.46
CA PRO A 1043 2.85 5.07 -15.12
C PRO A 1043 3.80 5.93 -14.26
N MET A 1044 3.88 5.62 -12.97
CA MET A 1044 4.90 6.14 -12.06
C MET A 1044 6.26 5.50 -12.36
N ARG A 1045 7.32 6.11 -11.84
CA ARG A 1045 8.63 5.44 -11.74
C ARG A 1045 8.48 4.15 -10.94
N VAL A 1046 9.19 3.08 -11.33
CA VAL A 1046 9.03 1.76 -10.72
C VAL A 1046 9.23 1.83 -9.21
N GLN A 1047 10.28 2.48 -8.75
CA GLN A 1047 10.61 2.66 -7.33
C GLN A 1047 9.57 3.42 -6.48
N LEU A 1048 8.63 4.14 -7.10
CA LEU A 1048 7.49 4.76 -6.42
C LEU A 1048 6.28 3.82 -6.36
N GLY A 1049 6.25 2.79 -7.21
CA GLY A 1049 5.13 1.87 -7.39
C GLY A 1049 3.96 2.50 -8.18
N PRO A 1050 3.10 1.66 -8.78
CA PRO A 1050 1.83 2.14 -9.32
C PRO A 1050 0.95 2.70 -8.20
N MET A 1051 0.15 3.73 -8.48
CA MET A 1051 -0.91 4.17 -7.58
C MET A 1051 -2.19 3.45 -7.97
N ASP A 1052 -2.45 2.28 -7.39
CA ASP A 1052 -3.48 1.32 -7.84
C ASP A 1052 -4.48 0.91 -6.76
N ALA A 1053 -4.43 1.55 -5.59
CA ALA A 1053 -5.25 1.20 -4.44
C ALA A 1053 -6.72 1.64 -4.55
N SER A 1054 -7.10 2.49 -5.52
CA SER A 1054 -8.49 2.94 -5.66
C SER A 1054 -9.34 1.92 -6.42
N MET A 1055 -10.50 1.60 -5.85
CA MET A 1055 -11.59 0.88 -6.53
C MET A 1055 -12.78 1.78 -6.85
N GLY A 1056 -12.60 3.09 -6.81
CA GLY A 1056 -13.70 4.05 -6.73
C GLY A 1056 -14.23 4.19 -5.31
N LEU A 1057 -14.81 5.36 -5.00
CA LEU A 1057 -15.35 5.68 -3.69
C LEU A 1057 -16.59 6.56 -3.83
N ALA A 1058 -17.64 6.21 -3.08
CA ALA A 1058 -18.78 7.09 -2.86
C ALA A 1058 -18.65 7.77 -1.49
N LEU A 1059 -18.74 9.09 -1.49
CA LEU A 1059 -18.67 9.95 -0.32
C LEU A 1059 -20.04 10.58 -0.10
N LYS A 1060 -20.76 10.12 0.92
CA LYS A 1060 -22.06 10.67 1.29
C LYS A 1060 -21.92 12.04 1.93
N GLY A 1061 -22.54 13.06 1.33
CA GLY A 1061 -22.61 14.42 1.83
C GLY A 1061 -23.66 14.56 2.92
N ASN A 1062 -23.37 15.36 3.94
CA ASN A 1062 -24.35 15.68 4.99
C ASN A 1062 -25.11 17.00 4.74
N GLY A 1063 -24.78 17.73 3.67
CA GLY A 1063 -25.31 19.06 3.35
C GLY A 1063 -24.66 20.19 4.16
N SER A 1064 -23.46 19.98 4.70
CA SER A 1064 -22.66 21.02 5.38
C SER A 1064 -21.19 20.97 4.94
N GLY A 1065 -20.92 20.44 3.74
CA GLY A 1065 -19.56 20.24 3.23
C GLY A 1065 -18.75 19.22 4.06
N THR A 1066 -19.41 18.25 4.68
CA THR A 1066 -18.77 17.10 5.36
C THR A 1066 -19.20 15.81 4.69
N PHE A 1067 -18.24 14.91 4.49
CA PHE A 1067 -18.41 13.70 3.69
C PHE A 1067 -18.06 12.46 4.49
N THR A 1068 -18.86 11.40 4.33
CA THR A 1068 -18.63 10.10 4.95
C THR A 1068 -18.42 9.03 3.86
N PRO A 1069 -17.31 8.28 3.87
CA PRO A 1069 -17.10 7.20 2.92
C PRO A 1069 -18.14 6.09 3.11
N LEU A 1070 -18.71 5.61 2.01
CA LEU A 1070 -19.64 4.48 2.01
C LEU A 1070 -18.91 3.18 1.62
N PRO A 1071 -19.05 2.09 2.39
CA PRO A 1071 -18.39 0.81 2.09
C PRO A 1071 -18.82 0.20 0.75
N TYR A 1072 -17.92 -0.57 0.13
CA TYR A 1072 -18.20 -1.33 -1.09
C TYR A 1072 -19.43 -2.24 -0.93
N ALA A 1073 -19.56 -2.95 0.20
CA ALA A 1073 -20.70 -3.84 0.47
C ALA A 1073 -22.07 -3.12 0.44
N GLN A 1074 -22.11 -1.81 0.73
CA GLN A 1074 -23.32 -1.01 0.67
C GLN A 1074 -23.56 -0.44 -0.74
N THR A 1075 -22.49 -0.03 -1.43
CA THR A 1075 -22.59 0.74 -2.68
C THR A 1075 -22.58 -0.15 -3.91
N GLY A 1076 -21.83 -1.25 -3.91
CA GLY A 1076 -21.49 -2.03 -5.10
C GLY A 1076 -20.61 -1.27 -6.09
N LEU A 1077 -20.04 -0.11 -5.72
CA LEU A 1077 -19.21 0.69 -6.60
C LEU A 1077 -17.83 0.05 -6.77
N TYR A 1078 -17.51 -0.39 -7.98
CA TYR A 1078 -16.22 -0.98 -8.30
C TYR A 1078 -15.70 -0.46 -9.65
N ILE A 1079 -14.78 0.50 -9.58
CA ILE A 1079 -14.13 1.15 -10.72
C ILE A 1079 -12.60 1.12 -10.50
N PRO A 1080 -11.96 -0.06 -10.56
CA PRO A 1080 -10.50 -0.18 -10.48
C PRO A 1080 -9.83 0.28 -11.77
N GLY A 1081 -8.52 0.08 -11.92
CA GLY A 1081 -7.80 0.42 -13.15
C GLY A 1081 -7.34 1.87 -13.18
N ASP A 1082 -6.55 2.24 -14.19
CA ASP A 1082 -5.97 3.58 -14.35
C ASP A 1082 -6.99 4.59 -14.91
N VAL A 1083 -7.95 5.02 -14.08
CA VAL A 1083 -9.04 5.92 -14.49
C VAL A 1083 -8.51 7.32 -14.76
N ARG A 1084 -8.76 7.84 -15.97
CA ARG A 1084 -8.36 9.20 -16.39
C ARG A 1084 -9.51 10.19 -16.50
N ASN A 1085 -10.75 9.69 -16.56
CA ASN A 1085 -11.94 10.52 -16.56
C ASN A 1085 -13.15 9.69 -16.07
N LEU A 1086 -14.07 10.36 -15.38
CA LEU A 1086 -15.35 9.80 -14.94
C LEU A 1086 -16.44 10.81 -15.32
N MET A 1087 -17.46 10.35 -16.05
CA MET A 1087 -18.49 11.22 -16.60
C MET A 1087 -19.88 10.65 -16.35
N GLU A 1088 -20.79 11.47 -15.82
CA GLU A 1088 -22.21 11.14 -15.73
C GLU A 1088 -22.89 11.29 -17.09
N VAL A 1089 -23.64 10.27 -17.53
CA VAL A 1089 -24.44 10.28 -18.76
C VAL A 1089 -25.89 9.91 -18.44
N LYS A 1090 -26.83 10.75 -18.89
CA LYS A 1090 -28.26 10.51 -18.77
C LYS A 1090 -28.73 9.65 -19.93
N THR A 1091 -29.45 8.58 -19.61
CA THR A 1091 -30.19 7.78 -20.59
C THR A 1091 -31.69 7.94 -20.37
N GLY A 1092 -32.50 7.51 -21.33
CA GLY A 1092 -33.96 7.60 -21.21
C GLY A 1092 -34.55 6.93 -19.96
N ASN A 1093 -33.85 5.97 -19.34
CA ASN A 1093 -34.36 5.16 -18.21
C ASN A 1093 -33.46 5.13 -16.97
N SER A 1094 -32.24 5.67 -17.02
CA SER A 1094 -31.28 5.62 -15.90
C SER A 1094 -30.15 6.64 -16.06
N THR A 1095 -29.39 6.87 -14.99
CA THR A 1095 -28.10 7.55 -15.03
C THR A 1095 -26.98 6.52 -15.10
N LEU A 1096 -26.00 6.75 -15.98
CA LEU A 1096 -24.77 5.98 -16.08
C LEU A 1096 -23.56 6.82 -15.65
N LEU A 1097 -22.56 6.18 -15.08
CA LEU A 1097 -21.20 6.69 -14.93
C LEU A 1097 -20.30 5.95 -15.93
N ILE A 1098 -19.61 6.69 -16.78
CA ILE A 1098 -18.66 6.14 -17.74
C ILE A 1098 -17.26 6.45 -17.25
N ALA A 1099 -16.48 5.40 -16.96
CA ALA A 1099 -15.10 5.49 -16.53
C ALA A 1099 -14.16 5.17 -17.71
N ALA A 1100 -13.33 6.15 -18.03
CA ALA A 1100 -12.29 6.05 -19.07
C ALA A 1100 -10.99 5.60 -18.43
N LYS A 1101 -10.43 4.46 -18.87
CA LYS A 1101 -9.23 3.86 -18.26
C LYS A 1101 -8.08 3.76 -19.25
N ASN A 1102 -6.88 4.11 -18.82
CA ASN A 1102 -5.68 3.99 -19.65
C ASN A 1102 -5.32 2.51 -19.86
N ASN A 1103 -5.10 2.08 -21.11
CA ASN A 1103 -4.75 0.69 -21.47
C ASN A 1103 -5.78 -0.38 -21.09
N GLU A 1104 -7.00 0.03 -20.71
CA GLU A 1104 -8.07 -0.86 -20.27
C GLU A 1104 -9.40 -0.55 -20.99
N PRO A 1105 -10.39 -1.46 -20.93
CA PRO A 1105 -11.74 -1.20 -21.41
C PRO A 1105 -12.40 -0.01 -20.69
N VAL A 1106 -13.18 0.77 -21.43
CA VAL A 1106 -14.15 1.70 -20.84
C VAL A 1106 -15.14 0.90 -20.01
N GLN A 1107 -15.39 1.35 -18.79
CA GLN A 1107 -16.33 0.73 -17.87
C GLN A 1107 -17.58 1.60 -17.73
N VAL A 1108 -18.76 0.98 -17.68
CA VAL A 1108 -20.05 1.67 -17.57
C VAL A 1108 -20.79 1.15 -16.35
N ILE A 1109 -21.04 2.04 -15.39
CA ILE A 1109 -21.72 1.75 -14.13
C ILE A 1109 -23.08 2.44 -14.13
N GLN A 1110 -24.15 1.71 -13.87
CA GLN A 1110 -25.49 2.27 -13.69
C GLN A 1110 -25.69 2.72 -12.24
N CYS A 1111 -26.23 3.92 -12.04
CA CYS A 1111 -26.75 4.35 -10.74
C CYS A 1111 -28.18 3.82 -10.55
N ASN A 1112 -28.42 3.06 -9.49
CA ASN A 1112 -29.69 2.39 -9.20
C ASN A 1112 -30.66 3.24 -8.36
N ALA A 1113 -30.28 4.48 -8.03
CA ALA A 1113 -31.10 5.40 -7.24
C ALA A 1113 -32.52 5.52 -7.83
N LYS A 1114 -33.53 5.32 -6.98
CA LYS A 1114 -34.97 5.37 -7.33
C LYS A 1114 -35.61 6.68 -6.92
#